data_AF-A0A4Y7NJS7-F1
#
_entry.id   AF-A0A4Y7NJS7-F1
#
_cell.length_a   1.000
_cell.length_b   1.000
_cell.length_c   1.000
_cell.angle_alpha   90.00
_cell.angle_beta   90.00
_cell.angle_gamma   90.00
#
_symmetry.space_group_name_H-M   'P 1'
#
loop_
_entity.id
_entity.type
_entity.pdbx_description
1 polymer ?
#
loop_
_entity_poly.entity_id
_entity_poly.type
_entity_poly.pdbx_seq_one_letter_code
_entity_poly.pdbx_strand_id
1 'polypeptide(L)'
;MRIKKGDFKAASGYFLDTVSTFTSYELMEYSTFVRYTVYMGMIALPRNQLRDKIVRGSEILEVLHSLPDVKDYLFSLYNCQYADFFVNLAKVEQQMREDRYLASHYRFYVREMRIQGYTQLLESYRSLTLTYMAQAFGVTEEYIDKELARFIAAGRLHCRIDKVMSNITDWFYRPLYSSFQSDHYFEERSSPEGTSLEVKVLFLTSFIDWIFVDINFPTYILIESLDLKKLFKSKFLVGTMPKKGNKKSSSSHAAGSASSKSSVNQGMFGKSSGRAKLDLGGSDDDSLQDSASVISSVSENRSVLDDGVEVDGRTQVEILEDKLKEFIDLTTQKSSQGRVNSFEALCKAFSAKYMPDFVAGRRMTLLDCAEKGMRKGRGAEQESAVKLMALVCLQLGTIADSESIYREQKSYLLSLVADHSASPVARAQVCSTLGLCTFLADCDLPEIVQVMLALESIYSSSLRTTESVATSPDALRLYSAALSAWSLLLTLLTPRHIYDLSQTHIRRLVQLLDSTDVDLRIGAGEAIALIYEGARYFDEDFGFDLSTEEEEVEDDNRIQQRDVASRQTKEMDELCSKLRQLATDSHKYRAKKDRKQQRSSFRDILRAIEVWHSQENEAPDIRVKFGKETLDIDSWRCKQQYDSFCQLLGSGMNLHLAQNDLLREIFNLGNPLLDDGTSNSVKVKKVERHHMNMAAFKARSLTRGKNRDKRTAVF
;
A
#
# COMPACT_ATOMS: atom_id res chain seq x y z
N MET A 1 -25.89 -2.07 15.46
CA MET A 1 -25.15 -2.74 14.37
C MET A 1 -23.80 -2.10 14.03
N ARG A 2 -23.63 -0.77 14.02
CA ARG A 2 -22.35 -0.12 13.64
C ARG A 2 -21.22 -0.25 14.68
N ILE A 3 -21.52 -0.23 15.98
CA ILE A 3 -20.56 -0.58 17.04
C ILE A 3 -19.94 -1.97 16.79
N LYS A 4 -20.75 -2.95 16.37
CA LYS A 4 -20.29 -4.31 16.06
C LYS A 4 -19.34 -4.35 14.84
N LYS A 5 -19.44 -3.39 13.92
CA LYS A 5 -18.57 -3.24 12.74
C LYS A 5 -17.32 -2.38 12.99
N GLY A 6 -17.13 -1.81 14.20
CA GLY A 6 -15.97 -0.98 14.52
C GLY A 6 -16.02 0.46 13.99
N ASP A 7 -17.17 0.93 13.49
CA ASP A 7 -17.35 2.30 13.00
C ASP A 7 -17.80 3.24 14.14
N PHE A 8 -16.83 3.66 14.96
CA PHE A 8 -17.05 4.52 16.13
C PHE A 8 -17.46 5.95 15.74
N LYS A 9 -16.99 6.45 14.60
CA LYS A 9 -17.24 7.82 14.15
C LYS A 9 -18.68 8.01 13.71
N ALA A 10 -19.22 7.12 12.88
CA ALA A 10 -20.63 7.19 12.51
C ALA A 10 -21.54 6.82 13.68
N ALA A 11 -21.14 5.86 14.52
CA ALA A 11 -21.90 5.50 15.71
C ALA A 11 -22.07 6.71 16.65
N SER A 12 -21.00 7.42 16.97
CA SER A 12 -21.03 8.63 17.81
C SER A 12 -22.03 9.67 17.30
N GLY A 13 -22.06 9.93 15.99
CA GLY A 13 -23.04 10.84 15.38
C GLY A 13 -24.49 10.42 15.66
N TYR A 14 -24.84 9.17 15.38
CA TYR A 14 -26.20 8.67 15.62
C TYR A 14 -26.57 8.63 17.10
N PHE A 15 -25.65 8.26 17.99
CA PHE A 15 -25.91 8.25 19.44
C PHE A 15 -26.20 9.67 19.94
N LEU A 16 -25.40 10.66 19.52
CA LEU A 16 -25.61 12.06 19.89
C LEU A 16 -26.94 12.63 19.39
N ASP A 17 -27.32 12.32 18.16
CA ASP A 17 -28.56 12.83 17.56
C ASP A 17 -29.82 12.21 18.22
N THR A 18 -29.69 11.04 18.84
CA THR A 18 -30.81 10.29 19.42
C THR A 18 -30.93 10.39 20.94
N VAL A 19 -30.03 11.11 21.62
CA VAL A 19 -30.09 11.33 23.09
C VAL A 19 -31.43 11.96 23.50
N SER A 20 -31.82 13.04 22.83
CA SER A 20 -33.05 13.79 23.15
C SER A 20 -34.35 13.05 22.87
N THR A 21 -34.31 12.01 22.02
CA THR A 21 -35.49 11.27 21.56
C THR A 21 -35.46 9.79 21.95
N PHE A 22 -34.66 9.42 22.94
CA PHE A 22 -34.51 8.01 23.33
C PHE A 22 -35.79 7.46 23.97
N THR A 23 -36.37 6.41 23.38
CA THR A 23 -37.58 5.73 23.90
C THR A 23 -37.47 4.19 23.90
N SER A 24 -36.29 3.63 23.62
CA SER A 24 -36.10 2.19 23.39
C SER A 24 -35.63 1.43 24.64
N TYR A 25 -36.47 1.40 25.67
CA TYR A 25 -36.18 0.71 26.94
C TYR A 25 -36.09 -0.82 26.83
N GLU A 26 -36.56 -1.41 25.72
CA GLU A 26 -36.45 -2.85 25.44
C GLU A 26 -35.01 -3.29 25.11
N LEU A 27 -34.17 -2.37 24.62
CA LEU A 27 -32.80 -2.66 24.21
C LEU A 27 -31.78 -2.35 25.31
N MET A 28 -31.93 -1.21 25.98
CA MET A 28 -31.05 -0.78 27.05
C MET A 28 -31.74 0.28 27.92
N GLU A 29 -31.29 0.40 29.17
CA GLU A 29 -31.70 1.50 30.03
C GLU A 29 -31.06 2.82 29.55
N TYR A 30 -31.73 3.95 29.80
CA TYR A 30 -31.25 5.27 29.39
C TYR A 30 -29.86 5.60 29.97
N SER A 31 -29.58 5.16 31.19
CA SER A 31 -28.25 5.25 31.83
C SER A 31 -27.15 4.58 31.00
N THR A 32 -27.43 3.39 30.47
CA THR A 32 -26.51 2.60 29.66
C THR A 32 -26.38 3.18 28.25
N PHE A 33 -27.45 3.74 27.70
CA PHE A 33 -27.41 4.47 26.43
C PHE A 33 -26.52 5.71 26.51
N VAL A 34 -26.62 6.50 27.59
CA VAL A 34 -25.75 7.65 27.81
C VAL A 34 -24.30 7.22 27.99
N ARG A 35 -24.03 6.13 28.73
CA ARG A 35 -22.67 5.55 28.84
C ARG A 35 -22.06 5.27 27.47
N TYR A 36 -22.79 4.62 26.57
CA TYR A 36 -22.30 4.36 25.20
C TYR A 36 -22.08 5.65 24.41
N THR A 37 -22.99 6.62 24.54
CA THR A 37 -22.86 7.91 23.87
C THR A 37 -21.57 8.62 24.29
N VAL A 38 -21.24 8.60 25.58
CA VAL A 38 -19.99 9.18 26.10
C VAL A 38 -18.76 8.41 25.58
N TYR A 39 -18.76 7.07 25.64
CA TYR A 39 -17.63 6.27 25.17
C TYR A 39 -17.36 6.46 23.67
N MET A 40 -18.39 6.39 22.83
CA MET A 40 -18.24 6.62 21.38
C MET A 40 -17.86 8.09 21.10
N GLY A 41 -18.39 9.01 21.90
CA GLY A 41 -18.11 10.44 21.85
C GLY A 41 -16.63 10.77 22.07
N MET A 42 -16.01 10.18 23.08
CA MET A 42 -14.60 10.44 23.44
C MET A 42 -13.64 10.04 22.32
N ILE A 43 -13.88 8.93 21.64
CA ILE A 43 -13.04 8.50 20.51
C ILE A 43 -13.29 9.34 19.25
N ALA A 44 -14.55 9.55 18.89
CA ALA A 44 -14.91 10.06 17.57
C ALA A 44 -14.83 11.58 17.44
N LEU A 45 -15.06 12.33 18.52
CA LEU A 45 -15.20 13.78 18.47
C LEU A 45 -13.88 14.48 18.81
N PRO A 46 -13.48 15.50 18.02
CA PRO A 46 -12.39 16.36 18.42
C PRO A 46 -12.76 17.17 19.68
N ARG A 47 -11.75 17.61 20.45
CA ARG A 47 -11.90 18.23 21.78
C ARG A 47 -12.89 19.40 21.83
N ASN A 48 -12.98 20.21 20.77
CA ASN A 48 -13.95 21.30 20.66
C ASN A 48 -15.39 20.80 20.59
N GLN A 49 -15.67 19.80 19.77
CA GLN A 49 -17.00 19.19 19.62
C GLN A 49 -17.37 18.37 20.86
N LEU A 50 -16.39 17.70 21.48
CA LEU A 50 -16.59 16.98 22.74
C LEU A 50 -17.08 17.94 23.85
N ARG A 51 -16.47 19.13 23.95
CA ARG A 51 -16.89 20.17 24.90
C ARG A 51 -18.35 20.58 24.66
N ASP A 52 -18.68 20.93 23.42
CA ASP A 52 -19.95 21.58 23.13
C ASP A 52 -21.11 20.58 23.14
N LYS A 53 -20.90 19.35 22.66
CA LYS A 53 -21.96 18.32 22.55
C LYS A 53 -22.10 17.44 23.78
N ILE A 54 -21.02 17.09 24.47
CA ILE A 54 -21.05 16.13 25.59
C ILE A 54 -20.86 16.85 26.92
N VAL A 55 -19.77 17.58 27.09
CA VAL A 55 -19.44 18.22 28.39
C VAL A 55 -20.43 19.32 28.77
N ARG A 56 -21.00 20.04 27.80
CA ARG A 56 -22.01 21.09 28.01
C ARG A 56 -23.44 20.65 27.69
N GLY A 57 -23.66 19.40 27.26
CA GLY A 57 -24.98 18.88 26.94
C GLY A 57 -25.79 18.67 28.21
N SER A 58 -26.90 19.39 28.38
CA SER A 58 -27.73 19.33 29.59
C SER A 58 -28.31 17.94 29.85
N GLU A 59 -28.78 17.26 28.79
CA GLU A 59 -29.37 15.92 28.85
C GLU A 59 -28.36 14.85 29.29
N ILE A 60 -27.11 14.98 28.80
CA ILE A 60 -26.03 14.05 29.12
C ILE A 60 -25.48 14.33 30.52
N LEU A 61 -25.33 15.60 30.90
CA LEU A 61 -24.85 16.01 32.22
C LEU A 61 -25.77 15.54 33.35
N GLU A 62 -27.08 15.69 33.18
CA GLU A 62 -28.06 15.27 34.19
C GLU A 62 -27.93 13.77 34.51
N VAL A 63 -27.77 12.93 33.48
CA VAL A 63 -27.59 11.48 33.65
C VAL A 63 -26.19 11.15 34.17
N LEU A 64 -25.16 11.89 33.76
CA LEU A 64 -23.79 11.73 34.27
C LEU A 64 -23.69 11.96 35.78
N HIS A 65 -24.58 12.74 36.41
CA HIS A 65 -24.61 12.88 37.86
C HIS A 65 -24.97 11.56 38.58
N SER A 66 -25.69 10.66 37.91
CA SER A 66 -26.03 9.33 38.44
C SER A 66 -24.95 8.26 38.18
N LEU A 67 -23.99 8.55 37.29
CA LEU A 67 -22.92 7.62 36.88
C LEU A 67 -21.54 8.25 37.16
N PRO A 68 -21.04 8.18 38.40
CA PRO A 68 -19.78 8.81 38.79
C PRO A 68 -18.56 8.21 38.05
N ASP A 69 -18.60 6.92 37.71
CA ASP A 69 -17.55 6.22 36.96
C ASP A 69 -17.33 6.81 35.56
N VAL A 70 -18.41 7.01 34.79
CA VAL A 70 -18.37 7.58 33.44
C VAL A 70 -18.01 9.06 33.50
N LYS A 71 -18.52 9.77 34.51
CA LYS A 71 -18.24 11.18 34.74
C LYS A 71 -16.75 11.40 35.01
N ASP A 72 -16.18 10.69 35.96
CA ASP A 72 -14.77 10.82 36.33
C ASP A 72 -13.85 10.43 35.16
N TYR A 73 -14.23 9.42 34.37
CA TYR A 73 -13.52 9.05 33.14
C TYR A 73 -13.54 10.16 32.07
N LEU A 74 -14.70 10.76 31.79
CA LEU A 74 -14.83 11.86 30.82
C LEU A 74 -14.07 13.11 31.26
N PHE A 75 -14.27 13.51 32.51
CA PHE A 75 -13.69 14.75 33.04
C PHE A 75 -12.19 14.64 33.29
N SER A 76 -11.66 13.45 33.64
CA SER A 76 -10.20 13.26 33.80
C SER A 76 -9.46 13.50 32.48
N LEU A 77 -9.97 13.02 31.34
CA LEU A 77 -9.39 13.32 30.03
C LEU A 77 -9.55 14.81 29.65
N TYR A 78 -10.74 15.37 29.86
CA TYR A 78 -11.04 16.75 29.49
C TYR A 78 -10.24 17.77 30.32
N ASN A 79 -10.10 17.54 31.63
CA ASN A 79 -9.34 18.39 32.56
C ASN A 79 -7.83 18.13 32.53
N CYS A 80 -7.36 17.22 31.66
CA CYS A 80 -5.94 16.83 31.54
C CYS A 80 -5.36 16.20 32.81
N GLN A 81 -6.16 15.43 33.56
CA GLN A 81 -5.74 14.63 34.72
C GLN A 81 -5.39 13.21 34.27
N TYR A 82 -4.19 13.05 33.71
CA TYR A 82 -3.80 11.83 33.00
C TYR A 82 -3.61 10.59 33.89
N ALA A 83 -3.10 10.76 35.12
CA ALA A 83 -2.97 9.67 36.08
C ALA A 83 -4.34 9.06 36.46
N ASP A 84 -5.31 9.91 36.81
CA ASP A 84 -6.68 9.48 37.12
C ASP A 84 -7.38 8.88 35.89
N PHE A 85 -7.09 9.44 34.70
CA PHE A 85 -7.59 8.91 33.44
C PHE A 85 -7.14 7.46 33.19
N PHE A 86 -5.88 7.10 33.47
CA PHE A 86 -5.40 5.72 33.29
C PHE A 86 -6.04 4.74 34.27
N VAL A 87 -6.22 5.16 35.53
CA VAL A 87 -6.93 4.36 36.53
C VAL A 87 -8.39 4.14 36.13
N ASN A 88 -9.06 5.17 35.62
CA ASN A 88 -10.44 5.06 35.17
C ASN A 88 -10.55 4.29 33.85
N LEU A 89 -9.59 4.41 32.93
CA LEU A 89 -9.53 3.65 31.69
C LEU A 89 -9.42 2.14 31.98
N ALA A 90 -8.62 1.74 32.97
CA ALA A 90 -8.51 0.34 33.39
C ALA A 90 -9.85 -0.22 33.92
N LYS A 91 -10.63 0.59 34.65
CA LYS A 91 -11.98 0.20 35.12
C LYS A 91 -12.94 0.06 33.94
N VAL A 92 -12.92 1.01 33.01
CA VAL A 92 -13.75 0.99 31.79
C VAL A 92 -13.38 -0.21 30.91
N GLU A 93 -12.10 -0.57 30.81
CA GLU A 93 -11.63 -1.75 30.08
C GLU A 93 -12.27 -3.04 30.61
N GLN A 94 -12.27 -3.25 31.93
CA GLN A 94 -12.92 -4.42 32.55
C GLN A 94 -14.43 -4.43 32.29
N GLN A 95 -15.10 -3.29 32.44
CA GLN A 95 -16.52 -3.16 32.12
C GLN A 95 -16.82 -3.47 30.64
N MET A 96 -15.99 -2.97 29.71
CA MET A 96 -16.16 -3.21 28.27
C MET A 96 -15.92 -4.68 27.90
N ARG A 97 -15.05 -5.38 28.63
CA ARG A 97 -14.77 -6.80 28.41
C ARG A 97 -15.97 -7.68 28.78
N GLU A 98 -16.73 -7.30 29.79
CA GLU A 98 -17.93 -8.02 30.25
C GLU A 98 -19.19 -7.66 29.43
N ASP A 99 -19.17 -6.53 28.73
CA ASP A 99 -20.32 -6.02 27.99
C ASP A 99 -20.52 -6.71 26.62
N ARG A 100 -21.73 -7.19 26.36
CA ARG A 100 -22.15 -7.92 25.16
C ARG A 100 -21.83 -7.18 23.85
N TYR A 101 -21.92 -5.85 23.81
CA TYR A 101 -21.73 -5.09 22.57
C TYR A 101 -20.29 -4.60 22.37
N LEU A 102 -19.57 -4.32 23.46
CA LEU A 102 -18.23 -3.71 23.44
C LEU A 102 -17.09 -4.71 23.62
N ALA A 103 -17.36 -5.93 24.12
CA ALA A 103 -16.34 -6.97 24.35
C ALA A 103 -15.60 -7.41 23.09
N SER A 104 -16.17 -7.18 21.90
CA SER A 104 -15.47 -7.45 20.64
C SER A 104 -14.41 -6.43 20.26
N HIS A 105 -14.48 -5.21 20.79
CA HIS A 105 -13.68 -4.06 20.37
C HIS A 105 -12.97 -3.35 21.54
N TYR A 106 -12.94 -3.93 22.74
CA TYR A 106 -12.35 -3.30 23.93
C TYR A 106 -10.85 -2.99 23.75
N ARG A 107 -10.06 -3.90 23.15
CA ARG A 107 -8.62 -3.67 22.90
C ARG A 107 -8.39 -2.50 21.97
N PHE A 108 -9.20 -2.39 20.90
CA PHE A 108 -9.16 -1.26 19.99
C PHE A 108 -9.47 0.04 20.73
N TYR A 109 -10.55 0.07 21.51
CA TYR A 109 -10.97 1.24 22.27
C TYR A 109 -9.87 1.73 23.22
N VAL A 110 -9.29 0.83 24.03
CA VAL A 110 -8.22 1.18 24.99
C VAL A 110 -7.01 1.74 24.26
N ARG A 111 -6.59 1.13 23.15
CA ARG A 111 -5.46 1.59 22.34
C ARG A 111 -5.69 3.00 21.78
N GLU A 112 -6.85 3.25 21.19
CA GLU A 112 -7.20 4.59 20.68
C GLU A 112 -7.20 5.65 21.79
N MET A 113 -7.77 5.32 22.95
CA MET A 113 -7.84 6.23 24.08
C MET A 113 -6.46 6.57 24.66
N ARG A 114 -5.52 5.61 24.68
CA ARG A 114 -4.12 5.87 25.06
C ARG A 114 -3.42 6.80 24.08
N ILE A 115 -3.56 6.55 22.78
CA ILE A 115 -2.97 7.41 21.73
C ILE A 115 -3.52 8.84 21.83
N GLN A 116 -4.82 9.01 22.05
CA GLN A 116 -5.42 10.33 22.24
C GLN A 116 -4.88 11.03 23.49
N GLY A 117 -4.75 10.31 24.62
CA GLY A 117 -4.16 10.85 25.84
C GLY A 117 -2.72 11.34 25.63
N TYR A 118 -1.89 10.53 24.97
CA TYR A 118 -0.51 10.88 24.64
C TYR A 118 -0.40 12.04 23.67
N THR A 119 -1.20 12.04 22.60
CA THR A 119 -1.25 13.12 21.61
C THR A 119 -1.66 14.43 22.28
N GLN A 120 -2.69 14.42 23.12
CA GLN A 120 -3.17 15.61 23.83
C GLN A 120 -2.09 16.23 24.73
N LEU A 121 -1.28 15.43 25.42
CA LEU A 121 -0.18 15.96 26.22
C LEU A 121 0.92 16.53 25.31
N LEU A 122 1.35 15.77 24.30
CA LEU A 122 2.46 16.12 23.42
C LEU A 122 2.18 17.37 22.56
N GLU A 123 0.95 17.59 22.09
CA GLU A 123 0.56 18.77 21.29
C GLU A 123 0.82 20.10 22.02
N SER A 124 0.85 20.09 23.35
CA SER A 124 1.09 21.29 24.16
C SER A 124 2.59 21.60 24.37
N TYR A 125 3.49 20.67 24.05
CA TYR A 125 4.92 20.79 24.30
C TYR A 125 5.76 20.50 23.06
N ARG A 126 6.60 21.46 22.67
CA ARG A 126 7.60 21.24 21.60
C ARG A 126 8.65 20.17 21.97
N SER A 127 8.98 20.09 23.26
CA SER A 127 9.82 19.03 23.81
C SER A 127 9.46 18.79 25.27
N LEU A 128 9.50 17.53 25.68
CA LEU A 128 9.08 17.06 26.99
C LEU A 128 9.99 15.90 27.43
N THR A 129 10.31 15.79 28.72
CA THR A 129 11.16 14.71 29.22
C THR A 129 10.35 13.43 29.49
N LEU A 130 10.95 12.27 29.23
CA LEU A 130 10.30 10.96 29.45
C LEU A 130 9.84 10.80 30.91
N THR A 131 10.67 11.26 31.85
CA THR A 131 10.38 11.29 33.29
C THR A 131 9.12 12.08 33.64
N TYR A 132 8.93 13.24 33.00
CA TYR A 132 7.75 14.06 33.24
C TYR A 132 6.50 13.39 32.69
N MET A 133 6.58 12.76 31.51
CA MET A 133 5.46 11.99 30.96
C MET A 133 5.07 10.83 31.88
N ALA A 134 6.06 10.07 32.35
CA ALA A 134 5.86 8.97 33.27
C ALA A 134 5.16 9.43 34.56
N GLN A 135 5.60 10.54 35.14
CA GLN A 135 4.96 11.13 36.32
C GLN A 135 3.54 11.66 36.04
N ALA A 136 3.30 12.28 34.88
CA ALA A 136 1.98 12.81 34.52
C ALA A 136 0.94 11.71 34.33
N PHE A 137 1.34 10.57 33.74
CA PHE A 137 0.48 9.40 33.54
C PHE A 137 0.48 8.42 34.74
N GLY A 138 1.35 8.61 35.73
CA GLY A 138 1.42 7.76 36.92
C GLY A 138 2.02 6.36 36.67
N VAL A 139 2.92 6.24 35.69
CA VAL A 139 3.53 4.97 35.25
C VAL A 139 5.06 5.06 35.26
N THR A 140 5.75 3.95 35.03
CA THR A 140 7.22 3.91 34.98
C THR A 140 7.75 4.47 33.66
N GLU A 141 8.99 4.97 33.67
CA GLU A 141 9.65 5.48 32.45
C GLU A 141 9.81 4.40 31.39
N GLU A 142 10.12 3.17 31.81
CA GLU A 142 10.27 2.02 30.91
C GLU A 142 8.95 1.68 30.20
N TYR A 143 7.82 1.82 30.91
CA TYR A 143 6.50 1.59 30.33
C TYR A 143 6.19 2.61 29.22
N ILE A 144 6.45 3.90 29.47
CA ILE A 144 6.23 4.95 28.47
C ILE A 144 7.19 4.81 27.29
N ASP A 145 8.46 4.44 27.52
CA ASP A 145 9.43 4.20 26.44
C ASP A 145 8.93 3.09 25.49
N LYS A 146 8.50 1.94 26.06
CA LYS A 146 7.96 0.81 25.28
C LYS A 146 6.69 1.19 24.53
N GLU A 147 5.72 1.85 25.17
CA GLU A 147 4.46 2.22 24.52
C GLU A 147 4.62 3.29 23.44
N LEU A 148 5.39 4.35 23.70
CA LEU A 148 5.62 5.40 22.71
C LEU A 148 6.41 4.86 21.52
N ALA A 149 7.45 4.04 21.74
CA ALA A 149 8.21 3.42 20.67
C ALA A 149 7.29 2.62 19.72
N ARG A 150 6.33 1.85 20.28
CA ARG A 150 5.34 1.10 19.51
C ARG A 150 4.43 2.01 18.68
N PHE A 151 3.89 3.08 19.26
CA PHE A 151 2.96 3.98 18.54
C PHE A 151 3.65 4.87 17.50
N ILE A 152 4.90 5.25 17.75
CA ILE A 152 5.73 5.98 16.78
C ILE A 152 6.09 5.06 15.61
N ALA A 153 6.50 3.80 15.87
CA ALA A 153 6.80 2.83 14.82
C ALA A 153 5.57 2.51 13.95
N ALA A 154 4.38 2.49 14.54
CA ALA A 154 3.12 2.33 13.82
C ALA A 154 2.67 3.60 13.05
N GLY A 155 3.45 4.69 13.09
CA GLY A 155 3.12 5.95 12.40
C GLY A 155 1.90 6.69 12.96
N ARG A 156 1.45 6.33 14.16
CA ARG A 156 0.22 6.84 14.77
C ARG A 156 0.43 8.02 15.71
N LEU A 157 1.68 8.28 16.06
CA LEU A 157 2.07 9.34 16.98
C LEU A 157 3.28 10.09 16.41
N HIS A 158 3.14 11.40 16.20
CA HIS A 158 4.10 12.22 15.45
C HIS A 158 5.22 12.80 16.33
N CYS A 159 5.86 11.98 17.18
CA CYS A 159 6.97 12.42 18.00
C CYS A 159 8.24 11.57 17.79
N ARG A 160 9.38 12.07 18.25
CA ARG A 160 10.66 11.35 18.25
C ARG A 160 11.23 11.29 19.66
N ILE A 161 11.64 10.09 20.06
CA ILE A 161 12.30 9.83 21.34
C ILE A 161 13.81 9.88 21.13
N ASP A 162 14.51 10.69 21.94
CA ASP A 162 15.96 10.64 22.09
C ASP A 162 16.30 9.95 23.42
N LYS A 163 16.71 8.69 23.33
CA LYS A 163 17.05 7.85 24.49
C LYS A 163 18.34 8.27 25.19
N VAL A 164 19.23 9.02 24.53
CA VAL A 164 20.48 9.50 25.14
C VAL A 164 20.24 10.73 26.00
N MET A 165 19.27 11.57 25.62
CA MET A 165 18.89 12.78 26.36
C MET A 165 17.58 12.63 27.17
N SER A 166 16.97 11.44 27.18
CA SER A 166 15.65 11.15 27.78
C SER A 166 14.58 12.20 27.42
N ASN A 167 14.62 12.67 26.18
CA ASN A 167 13.71 13.71 25.70
C ASN A 167 12.79 13.19 24.59
N ILE A 168 11.59 13.75 24.55
CA ILE A 168 10.61 13.56 23.51
C ILE A 168 10.53 14.90 22.78
N THR A 169 10.63 14.87 21.47
CA THR A 169 10.51 16.06 20.62
C THR A 169 9.34 15.88 19.66
N ASP A 170 8.48 16.89 19.62
CA ASP A 170 7.33 16.91 18.73
C ASP A 170 7.74 17.39 17.33
N TRP A 171 7.22 16.74 16.28
CA TRP A 171 7.35 17.22 14.90
C TRP A 171 6.15 18.12 14.59
N PHE A 172 6.30 19.43 14.79
CA PHE A 172 5.28 20.38 14.32
C PHE A 172 5.16 20.33 12.79
N TYR A 173 4.20 19.55 12.30
CA TYR A 173 3.55 19.74 11.01
C TYR A 173 2.04 19.78 11.26
N ARG A 174 1.48 20.97 11.41
CA ARG A 174 0.02 21.14 11.39
C ARG A 174 -0.45 20.85 9.95
N PRO A 175 -1.28 19.83 9.67
CA PRO A 175 -1.72 19.58 8.32
C PRO A 175 -2.75 20.65 7.96
N LEU A 176 -2.40 21.52 7.01
CA LEU A 176 -3.39 22.16 6.13
C LEU A 176 -3.91 21.20 5.05
N TYR A 177 -3.51 19.93 5.11
CA TYR A 177 -3.86 18.88 4.16
C TYR A 177 -3.98 17.54 4.90
N SER A 178 -5.19 17.17 5.35
CA SER A 178 -5.48 15.78 5.73
C SER A 178 -5.84 14.91 4.51
N SER A 179 -5.40 15.32 3.32
CA SER A 179 -5.68 14.65 2.04
C SER A 179 -4.41 14.33 1.26
N PHE A 180 -3.23 14.38 1.89
CA PHE A 180 -1.96 13.99 1.31
C PHE A 180 -1.12 13.31 2.39
N GLN A 181 -1.03 11.99 2.35
CA GLN A 181 -0.06 11.23 3.11
C GLN A 181 0.76 10.41 2.11
N SER A 182 1.73 11.08 1.50
CA SER A 182 2.92 10.52 0.89
C SER A 182 4.07 11.50 1.06
N ASP A 183 5.27 10.94 1.27
CA ASP A 183 6.59 11.58 1.23
C ASP A 183 6.93 12.64 2.29
N HIS A 184 7.65 12.22 3.33
CA HIS A 184 9.07 12.61 3.52
C HIS A 184 9.58 12.16 4.90
N TYR A 185 10.57 11.26 4.94
CA TYR A 185 11.42 11.05 6.12
C TYR A 185 12.90 11.28 5.77
N PHE A 186 13.58 11.94 6.72
CA PHE A 186 15.02 12.11 6.94
C PHE A 186 15.86 12.96 5.96
N GLU A 187 16.03 14.24 6.32
CA GLU A 187 17.32 14.93 6.15
C GLU A 187 17.86 15.33 7.54
N GLU A 188 18.89 14.62 8.01
CA GLU A 188 19.73 15.09 9.13
C GLU A 188 20.50 16.33 8.68
N ARG A 189 20.27 17.50 9.31
CA ARG A 189 21.27 18.56 9.36
C ARG A 189 21.37 19.21 10.73
N SER A 190 22.57 19.10 11.26
CA SER A 190 23.24 20.01 12.19
C SER A 190 23.00 21.50 11.87
N SER A 191 22.80 22.29 12.93
CA SER A 191 22.67 23.76 13.01
C SER A 191 23.92 24.55 12.49
N PRO A 192 23.95 25.90 12.49
CA PRO A 192 23.35 26.79 11.48
C PRO A 192 24.35 27.85 10.96
N GLU A 193 24.35 28.20 9.67
CA GLU A 193 24.84 29.52 9.19
C GLU A 193 24.54 29.72 7.69
N GLY A 194 23.87 30.82 7.36
CA GLY A 194 23.67 31.32 5.98
C GLY A 194 22.64 30.53 5.16
N THR A 195 21.42 31.01 4.97
CA THR A 195 21.19 32.11 4.02
C THR A 195 19.80 32.71 4.25
N SER A 196 19.82 33.92 4.81
CA SER A 196 18.71 34.86 4.90
C SER A 196 18.48 35.50 3.53
N LEU A 197 17.25 35.46 3.01
CA LEU A 197 16.54 36.64 2.46
C LEU A 197 15.17 36.35 1.80
N GLU A 198 14.82 35.10 1.44
CA GLU A 198 13.51 34.82 0.80
C GLU A 198 12.37 34.46 1.78
N VAL A 199 12.69 34.07 3.02
CA VAL A 199 11.68 33.66 4.02
C VAL A 199 11.09 34.84 4.81
N LYS A 200 11.70 36.03 4.75
CA LYS A 200 11.26 37.20 5.55
C LYS A 200 10.09 37.99 4.95
N VAL A 201 9.72 37.76 3.68
CA VAL A 201 8.60 38.48 3.05
C VAL A 201 7.25 37.81 3.31
N LEU A 202 7.22 36.48 3.50
CA LEU A 202 5.99 35.74 3.84
C LEU A 202 5.65 35.76 5.34
N PHE A 203 6.63 36.06 6.21
CA PHE A 203 6.39 36.17 7.65
C PHE A 203 5.75 37.50 8.05
N LEU A 204 5.93 38.58 7.28
CA LEU A 204 5.37 39.89 7.60
C LEU A 204 3.91 40.07 7.18
N THR A 205 3.43 39.33 6.17
CA THR A 205 2.02 39.35 5.77
C THR A 205 1.13 38.59 6.75
N SER A 206 1.60 37.42 7.24
CA SER A 206 0.82 36.61 8.18
C SER A 206 0.88 37.10 9.64
N PHE A 207 1.87 37.94 9.99
CA PHE A 207 1.95 38.55 11.33
C PHE A 207 1.00 39.76 11.46
N ILE A 208 0.65 40.43 10.35
CA ILE A 208 -0.34 41.52 10.34
C ILE A 208 -1.77 40.98 10.48
N ASP A 209 -2.06 39.80 9.91
CA ASP A 209 -3.35 39.12 10.08
C ASP A 209 -3.54 38.56 11.50
N TRP A 210 -2.45 38.22 12.21
CA TRP A 210 -2.52 37.73 13.60
C TRP A 210 -2.75 38.85 14.63
N ILE A 211 -2.26 40.08 14.38
CA ILE A 211 -2.49 41.23 15.28
C ILE A 211 -3.93 41.77 15.15
N PHE A 212 -4.62 41.53 14.02
CA PHE A 212 -5.96 42.09 13.78
C PHE A 212 -7.14 41.25 14.30
N VAL A 213 -6.92 40.04 14.82
CA VAL A 213 -8.02 39.14 15.26
C VAL A 213 -8.34 39.24 16.76
N ASP A 214 -7.51 39.86 17.59
CA ASP A 214 -7.65 39.78 19.06
C ASP A 214 -8.07 41.08 19.81
N ILE A 215 -8.52 42.15 19.14
CA ILE A 215 -9.04 43.33 19.86
C ILE A 215 -10.32 43.86 19.22
N ASN A 216 -11.41 43.78 19.98
CA ASN A 216 -12.76 44.22 19.60
C ASN A 216 -13.05 45.58 20.27
N PHE A 217 -13.13 46.68 19.50
CA PHE A 217 -14.02 47.87 19.67
C PHE A 217 -13.64 49.00 18.68
N PRO A 218 -14.51 50.01 18.40
CA PRO A 218 -14.78 50.47 17.04
C PRO A 218 -14.27 51.90 16.79
N THR A 219 -14.05 52.28 15.54
CA THR A 219 -14.45 53.57 14.91
C THR A 219 -13.71 53.81 13.59
N TYR A 220 -14.45 54.40 12.66
CA TYR A 220 -14.05 54.89 11.35
C TYR A 220 -12.82 55.82 11.38
N ILE A 221 -11.97 55.78 10.33
CA ILE A 221 -11.43 56.95 9.58
C ILE A 221 -10.63 56.46 8.33
N LEU A 222 -10.86 57.15 7.21
CA LEU A 222 -10.24 57.01 5.88
C LEU A 222 -8.69 57.06 5.89
N ILE A 223 -8.03 56.27 5.04
CA ILE A 223 -6.91 56.74 4.18
C ILE A 223 -6.95 56.04 2.81
N GLU A 224 -7.29 56.83 1.79
CA GLU A 224 -7.02 56.59 0.37
C GLU A 224 -5.52 56.76 0.05
N SER A 225 -5.05 56.01 -0.96
CA SER A 225 -3.85 56.24 -1.78
C SER A 225 -2.47 56.05 -1.12
N LEU A 226 -1.69 55.09 -1.62
CA LEU A 226 -0.28 55.30 -1.97
C LEU A 226 0.29 54.14 -2.81
N ASP A 227 1.09 54.54 -3.79
CA ASP A 227 1.37 53.92 -5.09
C ASP A 227 2.69 53.11 -5.07
N LEU A 228 2.60 51.80 -5.30
CA LEU A 228 3.71 50.83 -5.25
C LEU A 228 4.69 50.89 -6.44
N LYS A 229 4.56 51.86 -7.36
CA LYS A 229 5.42 51.97 -8.56
C LYS A 229 6.77 52.69 -8.37
N LYS A 230 7.11 53.17 -7.17
CA LYS A 230 8.36 53.93 -6.93
C LYS A 230 9.54 53.16 -6.32
N LEU A 231 9.41 51.88 -5.97
CA LEU A 231 10.49 51.18 -5.23
C LEU A 231 11.43 50.30 -6.09
N PHE A 232 11.18 50.15 -7.39
CA PHE A 232 11.98 49.25 -8.27
C PHE A 232 13.00 49.93 -9.19
N LYS A 233 13.28 51.23 -9.01
CA LYS A 233 14.13 51.97 -9.96
C LYS A 233 15.15 52.87 -9.28
N SER A 234 16.09 52.29 -8.52
CA SER A 234 17.37 52.95 -8.22
C SER A 234 18.36 52.00 -7.53
N LYS A 235 19.26 51.39 -8.31
CA LYS A 235 20.73 51.32 -8.03
C LYS A 235 21.41 50.38 -9.03
N PHE A 236 21.58 50.87 -10.25
CA PHE A 236 22.71 50.51 -11.10
C PHE A 236 23.60 51.76 -11.16
N LEU A 237 24.84 51.67 -10.69
CA LEU A 237 25.89 52.61 -11.10
C LEU A 237 27.23 51.87 -11.14
N VAL A 238 27.87 52.02 -12.30
CA VAL A 238 29.08 51.35 -12.80
C VAL A 238 30.34 52.10 -12.33
N GLY A 239 31.46 51.39 -12.17
CA GLY A 239 32.79 51.99 -11.94
C GLY A 239 33.97 51.07 -12.32
N THR A 240 34.35 51.12 -13.61
CA THR A 240 35.70 51.13 -14.23
C THR A 240 36.88 50.22 -13.77
N MET A 241 37.52 49.60 -14.80
CA MET A 241 38.75 48.78 -14.83
C MET A 241 40.09 49.54 -14.55
N PRO A 242 41.24 48.81 -14.50
CA PRO A 242 42.17 48.89 -15.65
C PRO A 242 42.82 47.55 -16.12
N LYS A 243 43.51 47.65 -17.28
CA LYS A 243 43.91 46.67 -18.30
C LYS A 243 45.31 46.00 -18.13
N LYS A 244 45.48 44.88 -18.87
CA LYS A 244 46.63 44.32 -19.67
C LYS A 244 47.03 42.90 -19.22
N GLY A 245 47.32 41.93 -20.09
CA GLY A 245 47.62 41.98 -21.52
C GLY A 245 47.55 40.64 -22.25
N ASN A 246 48.02 40.69 -23.49
CA ASN A 246 47.67 39.95 -24.69
C ASN A 246 48.43 38.61 -24.87
N LYS A 247 47.83 37.60 -25.55
CA LYS A 247 48.46 36.85 -26.67
C LYS A 247 47.54 35.77 -27.32
N LYS A 248 47.23 36.03 -28.60
CA LYS A 248 47.28 35.15 -29.81
C LYS A 248 46.64 33.75 -29.74
N SER A 249 45.54 33.46 -30.45
CA SER A 249 45.34 33.28 -31.91
C SER A 249 45.98 32.03 -32.52
N SER A 250 45.17 31.07 -32.97
CA SER A 250 45.25 30.51 -34.34
C SER A 250 44.14 29.48 -34.60
N SER A 251 43.33 29.80 -35.60
CA SER A 251 42.44 28.93 -36.36
C SER A 251 43.19 28.00 -37.32
N SER A 252 42.60 26.87 -37.70
CA SER A 252 42.61 26.44 -39.12
C SER A 252 41.53 25.41 -39.45
N HIS A 253 40.66 25.82 -40.38
CA HIS A 253 39.76 25.05 -41.23
C HIS A 253 40.41 23.90 -42.02
N ALA A 254 39.61 22.89 -42.40
CA ALA A 254 39.31 22.46 -43.79
C ALA A 254 38.49 21.14 -43.72
N ALA A 255 37.24 21.02 -44.21
CA ALA A 255 36.78 20.88 -45.61
C ALA A 255 37.46 19.69 -46.34
N GLY A 256 36.80 18.74 -47.01
CA GLY A 256 35.41 18.46 -47.38
C GLY A 256 35.38 17.32 -48.41
N SER A 257 34.17 16.91 -48.83
CA SER A 257 33.80 16.13 -50.04
C SER A 257 34.18 14.64 -50.13
N ALA A 258 33.50 13.74 -50.87
CA ALA A 258 32.11 13.56 -51.32
C ALA A 258 32.04 12.18 -52.05
N SER A 259 30.84 11.60 -52.15
CA SER A 259 30.36 10.69 -53.23
C SER A 259 30.50 9.15 -53.09
N SER A 260 29.32 8.52 -52.95
CA SER A 260 28.71 7.46 -53.78
C SER A 260 29.51 6.21 -54.22
N LYS A 261 29.02 5.01 -53.86
CA LYS A 261 28.27 4.07 -54.74
C LYS A 261 28.04 2.69 -54.07
N SER A 262 26.98 2.06 -54.57
CA SER A 262 26.43 0.71 -54.38
C SER A 262 27.41 -0.47 -54.42
N SER A 263 27.12 -1.55 -53.65
CA SER A 263 26.86 -2.91 -54.20
C SER A 263 26.74 -4.00 -53.12
N VAL A 264 25.70 -4.81 -53.28
CA VAL A 264 25.49 -6.23 -52.93
C VAL A 264 26.74 -7.06 -52.58
N ASN A 265 26.74 -7.81 -51.47
CA ASN A 265 26.85 -9.29 -51.51
C ASN A 265 26.68 -10.01 -50.15
N GLN A 266 26.11 -11.22 -50.25
CA GLN A 266 26.03 -12.27 -49.24
C GLN A 266 27.40 -12.81 -48.84
N GLY A 267 27.53 -13.38 -47.63
CA GLY A 267 28.71 -14.14 -47.24
C GLY A 267 28.63 -14.73 -45.84
N MET A 268 28.47 -16.05 -45.80
CA MET A 268 28.32 -16.91 -44.64
C MET A 268 29.70 -17.33 -44.06
N PHE A 269 29.68 -17.83 -42.82
CA PHE A 269 30.70 -18.62 -42.10
C PHE A 269 31.83 -17.93 -41.31
N GLY A 270 32.00 -18.41 -40.07
CA GLY A 270 33.31 -18.98 -39.70
C GLY A 270 33.93 -18.53 -38.38
N LYS A 271 33.57 -19.24 -37.30
CA LYS A 271 34.31 -19.51 -36.04
C LYS A 271 35.81 -19.16 -36.00
N SER A 272 36.30 -18.68 -34.85
CA SER A 272 37.18 -19.45 -33.93
C SER A 272 37.66 -18.59 -32.75
N SER A 273 37.43 -19.08 -31.52
CA SER A 273 38.47 -19.49 -30.53
C SER A 273 38.99 -18.32 -29.69
N GLY A 274 38.72 -18.24 -28.37
CA GLY A 274 39.26 -19.12 -27.31
C GLY A 274 40.65 -18.59 -26.92
N ARG A 275 41.06 -18.38 -25.66
CA ARG A 275 40.75 -19.01 -24.37
C ARG A 275 41.72 -18.35 -23.36
N ALA A 276 41.30 -18.02 -22.14
CA ALA A 276 42.11 -18.23 -20.93
C ALA A 276 41.37 -17.74 -19.68
N LYS A 277 41.04 -18.72 -18.85
CA LYS A 277 40.58 -18.61 -17.47
C LYS A 277 41.83 -18.57 -16.60
N LEU A 278 41.95 -17.58 -15.73
CA LEU A 278 42.85 -17.64 -14.57
C LEU A 278 41.97 -17.60 -13.32
N ASP A 279 42.13 -18.66 -12.55
CA ASP A 279 41.45 -18.97 -11.29
C ASP A 279 42.24 -18.30 -10.16
N LEU A 280 41.61 -17.38 -9.44
CA LEU A 280 42.05 -16.97 -8.11
C LEU A 280 40.79 -16.81 -7.26
N GLY A 281 40.65 -17.69 -6.27
CA GLY A 281 39.56 -17.68 -5.31
C GLY A 281 39.50 -16.37 -4.52
N GLY A 282 38.27 -15.96 -4.18
CA GLY A 282 38.05 -14.78 -3.38
C GLY A 282 36.57 -14.53 -3.12
N SER A 283 36.11 -14.98 -1.95
CA SER A 283 35.06 -14.43 -1.08
C SER A 283 33.72 -14.05 -1.72
N ASP A 284 32.70 -14.88 -1.45
CA ASP A 284 31.29 -14.53 -1.55
C ASP A 284 30.99 -13.32 -0.66
N ASP A 285 30.81 -12.16 -1.29
CA ASP A 285 30.30 -10.94 -0.65
C ASP A 285 28.92 -10.63 -1.23
N ASP A 286 27.88 -11.11 -0.55
CA ASP A 286 26.48 -10.75 -0.82
C ASP A 286 26.24 -9.30 -0.41
N SER A 287 26.63 -8.36 -1.28
CA SER A 287 26.22 -6.97 -1.17
C SER A 287 24.73 -6.84 -1.49
N LEU A 288 23.93 -6.63 -0.45
CA LEU A 288 22.54 -6.21 -0.51
C LEU A 288 22.41 -4.97 -1.41
N GLN A 289 21.59 -5.09 -2.44
CA GLN A 289 21.32 -4.02 -3.39
C GLN A 289 20.02 -3.31 -2.96
N ASP A 290 20.10 -2.55 -1.86
CA ASP A 290 19.01 -1.67 -1.38
C ASP A 290 18.87 -0.48 -2.32
N SER A 291 18.06 -0.66 -3.35
CA SER A 291 17.34 0.35 -4.14
C SER A 291 16.64 -0.43 -5.26
N ALA A 292 15.61 -1.21 -4.92
CA ALA A 292 14.80 -1.92 -5.89
C ALA A 292 13.83 -0.96 -6.60
N SER A 293 14.37 0.06 -7.29
CA SER A 293 13.58 0.72 -8.33
C SER A 293 13.48 -0.28 -9.49
N VAL A 294 12.38 -1.01 -9.58
CA VAL A 294 12.04 -1.75 -10.80
C VAL A 294 11.65 -0.71 -11.83
N ILE A 295 12.63 -0.17 -12.55
CA ILE A 295 12.35 0.53 -13.80
C ILE A 295 11.83 -0.55 -14.74
N SER A 296 10.50 -0.60 -14.90
CA SER A 296 9.87 -1.28 -16.03
C SER A 296 10.37 -0.59 -17.30
N SER A 297 11.54 -1.02 -17.80
CA SER A 297 12.11 -0.56 -19.06
C SER A 297 11.44 -1.28 -20.23
N VAL A 298 10.11 -1.29 -20.26
CA VAL A 298 9.31 -1.78 -21.38
C VAL A 298 8.07 -0.88 -21.53
N SER A 299 8.28 0.34 -22.01
CA SER A 299 7.41 1.03 -22.98
C SER A 299 7.86 2.48 -23.16
N GLU A 300 8.81 2.71 -24.07
CA GLU A 300 8.92 3.99 -24.79
C GLU A 300 8.97 3.67 -26.29
N ASN A 301 7.85 3.18 -26.84
CA ASN A 301 7.59 3.26 -28.27
C ASN A 301 6.55 4.36 -28.52
N ARG A 302 6.86 5.61 -28.16
CA ARG A 302 6.29 6.77 -28.87
C ARG A 302 7.16 6.99 -30.10
N SER A 303 6.80 6.38 -31.22
CA SER A 303 7.34 6.78 -32.52
C SER A 303 6.89 8.20 -32.81
N VAL A 304 7.77 9.16 -32.59
CA VAL A 304 7.63 10.51 -33.16
C VAL A 304 7.80 10.34 -34.66
N LEU A 305 6.71 10.46 -35.42
CA LEU A 305 6.82 10.56 -36.87
C LEU A 305 7.04 12.02 -37.23
N ASP A 306 8.23 12.22 -37.79
CA ASP A 306 8.65 13.34 -38.60
C ASP A 306 7.78 13.44 -39.87
N ASP A 307 7.67 14.66 -40.37
CA ASP A 307 6.68 15.18 -41.29
C ASP A 307 6.76 14.59 -42.71
N GLY A 308 5.61 14.53 -43.38
CA GLY A 308 5.50 14.35 -44.83
C GLY A 308 5.25 12.92 -45.35
N VAL A 309 3.97 12.57 -45.52
CA VAL A 309 3.30 12.23 -46.81
C VAL A 309 1.80 12.14 -46.53
N GLU A 310 1.01 13.02 -47.14
CA GLU A 310 -0.46 12.97 -47.15
C GLU A 310 -0.96 11.72 -47.88
N VAL A 311 -1.41 10.68 -47.15
CA VAL A 311 -2.49 9.77 -47.58
C VAL A 311 -3.21 9.24 -46.32
N ASP A 312 -4.50 9.54 -46.23
CA ASP A 312 -5.51 9.10 -45.25
C ASP A 312 -5.58 9.88 -43.91
N GLY A 313 -6.59 10.76 -43.79
CA GLY A 313 -6.84 11.64 -42.64
C GLY A 313 -7.46 10.95 -41.43
N ARG A 314 -7.29 9.63 -41.28
CA ARG A 314 -7.80 8.85 -40.14
C ARG A 314 -6.81 8.86 -39.00
N THR A 315 -7.29 9.07 -37.78
CA THR A 315 -6.41 8.96 -36.61
C THR A 315 -6.02 7.51 -36.37
N GLN A 316 -4.82 7.26 -35.81
CA GLN A 316 -4.41 5.89 -35.43
C GLN A 316 -5.38 5.23 -34.42
N VAL A 317 -6.16 6.05 -33.70
CA VAL A 317 -7.21 5.59 -32.78
C VAL A 317 -8.39 5.02 -33.57
N GLU A 318 -8.88 5.72 -34.58
CA GLU A 318 -9.98 5.23 -35.46
C GLU A 318 -9.61 3.94 -36.18
N ILE A 319 -8.38 3.84 -36.71
CA ILE A 319 -7.90 2.61 -37.37
C ILE A 319 -7.88 1.44 -36.38
N LEU A 320 -7.52 1.70 -35.12
CA LEU A 320 -7.54 0.68 -34.08
C LEU A 320 -8.96 0.29 -33.70
N GLU A 321 -9.88 1.25 -33.55
CA GLU A 321 -11.29 0.97 -33.29
C GLU A 321 -11.93 0.13 -34.40
N ASP A 322 -11.64 0.43 -35.67
CA ASP A 322 -12.17 -0.35 -36.80
C ASP A 322 -11.66 -1.80 -36.77
N LYS A 323 -10.38 -2.01 -36.44
CA LYS A 323 -9.83 -3.35 -36.22
C LYS A 323 -10.47 -4.07 -35.03
N LEU A 324 -10.78 -3.33 -33.95
CA LEU A 324 -11.48 -3.92 -32.80
C LEU A 324 -12.90 -4.36 -33.16
N LYS A 325 -13.64 -3.55 -33.95
CA LYS A 325 -14.97 -3.93 -34.46
C LYS A 325 -14.87 -5.21 -35.30
N GLU A 326 -13.89 -5.29 -36.19
CA GLU A 326 -13.64 -6.51 -36.97
C GLU A 326 -13.35 -7.73 -36.07
N PHE A 327 -12.52 -7.58 -35.03
CA PHE A 327 -12.26 -8.68 -34.10
C PHE A 327 -13.50 -9.10 -33.33
N ILE A 328 -14.37 -8.16 -32.92
CA ILE A 328 -15.66 -8.47 -32.28
C ILE A 328 -16.51 -9.33 -33.21
N ASP A 329 -16.66 -8.95 -34.48
CA ASP A 329 -17.44 -9.73 -35.45
C ASP A 329 -16.85 -11.14 -35.64
N LEU A 330 -15.52 -11.22 -35.72
CA LEU A 330 -14.78 -12.47 -35.87
C LEU A 330 -14.79 -13.36 -34.62
N THR A 331 -15.29 -12.91 -33.46
CA THR A 331 -15.49 -13.79 -32.29
C THR A 331 -16.55 -14.86 -32.53
N THR A 332 -17.43 -14.68 -33.52
CA THR A 332 -18.50 -15.64 -33.85
C THR A 332 -18.21 -16.47 -35.11
N GLN A 333 -16.99 -16.37 -35.65
CA GLN A 333 -16.64 -17.05 -36.89
C GLN A 333 -16.65 -18.58 -36.78
N LYS A 334 -16.78 -19.26 -37.93
CA LYS A 334 -16.90 -20.73 -38.01
C LYS A 334 -15.66 -21.46 -37.48
N SER A 335 -14.47 -20.93 -37.74
CA SER A 335 -13.19 -21.52 -37.31
C SER A 335 -12.97 -21.34 -35.80
N SER A 336 -12.73 -22.42 -35.07
CA SER A 336 -12.40 -22.36 -33.64
C SER A 336 -11.11 -21.61 -33.38
N GLN A 337 -10.03 -21.92 -34.11
CA GLN A 337 -8.76 -21.21 -33.99
C GLN A 337 -8.91 -19.73 -34.37
N GLY A 338 -9.77 -19.44 -35.35
CA GLY A 338 -10.10 -18.06 -35.70
C GLY A 338 -10.70 -17.32 -34.51
N ARG A 339 -11.70 -17.90 -33.83
CA ARG A 339 -12.33 -17.30 -32.64
C ARG A 339 -11.31 -17.07 -31.52
N VAL A 340 -10.43 -18.04 -31.25
CA VAL A 340 -9.34 -17.90 -30.27
C VAL A 340 -8.48 -16.69 -30.60
N ASN A 341 -7.99 -16.58 -31.83
CA ASN A 341 -7.14 -15.47 -32.26
C ASN A 341 -7.86 -14.11 -32.11
N SER A 342 -9.17 -14.06 -32.37
CA SER A 342 -9.98 -12.84 -32.19
C SER A 342 -10.10 -12.45 -30.71
N PHE A 343 -10.38 -13.40 -29.82
CA PHE A 343 -10.44 -13.12 -28.37
C PHE A 343 -9.07 -12.70 -27.82
N GLU A 344 -7.98 -13.36 -28.23
CA GLU A 344 -6.62 -12.98 -27.85
C GLU A 344 -6.26 -11.58 -28.33
N ALA A 345 -6.66 -11.22 -29.56
CA ALA A 345 -6.43 -9.88 -30.11
C ALA A 345 -7.19 -8.80 -29.33
N LEU A 346 -8.46 -9.06 -28.98
CA LEU A 346 -9.25 -8.17 -28.12
C LEU A 346 -8.61 -8.02 -26.73
N CYS A 347 -8.23 -9.13 -26.10
CA CYS A 347 -7.57 -9.11 -24.79
C CYS A 347 -6.27 -8.31 -24.86
N LYS A 348 -5.42 -8.55 -25.87
CA LYS A 348 -4.16 -7.84 -26.03
C LYS A 348 -4.36 -6.35 -26.22
N ALA A 349 -5.38 -5.94 -26.97
CA ALA A 349 -5.69 -4.52 -27.18
C ALA A 349 -6.19 -3.84 -25.90
N PHE A 350 -7.13 -4.46 -25.18
CA PHE A 350 -7.67 -3.92 -23.92
C PHE A 350 -6.71 -4.04 -22.74
N SER A 351 -5.73 -4.95 -22.78
CA SER A 351 -4.63 -4.96 -21.81
C SER A 351 -3.63 -3.83 -22.08
N ALA A 352 -3.44 -3.42 -23.34
CA ALA A 352 -2.41 -2.47 -23.73
C ALA A 352 -2.87 -1.00 -23.79
N LYS A 353 -4.19 -0.75 -23.94
CA LYS A 353 -4.77 0.58 -24.09
C LYS A 353 -6.03 0.72 -23.26
N TYR A 354 -6.21 1.87 -22.62
CA TYR A 354 -7.44 2.26 -21.93
C TYR A 354 -8.38 2.99 -22.90
N MET A 355 -9.59 2.46 -23.10
CA MET A 355 -10.59 2.91 -24.10
C MET A 355 -12.02 2.77 -23.55
N PRO A 356 -12.38 3.52 -22.49
CA PRO A 356 -13.68 3.37 -21.81
C PRO A 356 -14.87 3.64 -22.73
N ASP A 357 -14.82 4.69 -23.57
CA ASP A 357 -15.93 5.07 -24.45
C ASP A 357 -16.28 3.99 -25.49
N PHE A 358 -15.25 3.37 -26.08
CA PHE A 358 -15.43 2.29 -27.05
C PHE A 358 -16.12 1.07 -26.41
N VAL A 359 -15.70 0.71 -25.19
CA VAL A 359 -16.21 -0.43 -24.45
C VAL A 359 -17.62 -0.14 -23.92
N ALA A 360 -17.86 1.04 -23.36
CA ALA A 360 -19.18 1.47 -22.88
C ALA A 360 -20.23 1.44 -24.01
N GLY A 361 -19.89 1.96 -25.20
CA GLY A 361 -20.78 1.94 -26.36
C GLY A 361 -21.10 0.55 -26.91
N ARG A 362 -20.32 -0.48 -26.55
CA ARG A 362 -20.47 -1.87 -27.04
C ARG A 362 -20.56 -2.90 -25.91
N ARG A 363 -20.87 -2.46 -24.70
CA ARG A 363 -20.85 -3.30 -23.48
C ARG A 363 -21.63 -4.59 -23.67
N MET A 364 -22.88 -4.49 -24.12
CA MET A 364 -23.76 -5.65 -24.31
C MET A 364 -23.20 -6.65 -25.33
N THR A 365 -22.65 -6.16 -26.44
CA THR A 365 -22.07 -7.02 -27.48
C THR A 365 -20.80 -7.71 -26.99
N LEU A 366 -19.90 -6.99 -26.32
CA LEU A 366 -18.68 -7.56 -25.76
C LEU A 366 -18.96 -8.63 -24.70
N LEU A 367 -19.94 -8.39 -23.82
CA LEU A 367 -20.37 -9.35 -22.82
C LEU A 367 -21.06 -10.57 -23.43
N ASP A 368 -21.92 -10.40 -24.43
CA ASP A 368 -22.56 -11.52 -25.14
C ASP A 368 -21.52 -12.37 -25.90
N CYS A 369 -20.52 -11.75 -26.53
CA CYS A 369 -19.39 -12.44 -27.14
C CYS A 369 -18.59 -13.23 -26.10
N ALA A 370 -18.23 -12.61 -24.98
CA ALA A 370 -17.52 -13.27 -23.90
C ALA A 370 -18.35 -14.45 -23.35
N GLU A 371 -19.63 -14.26 -23.05
CA GLU A 371 -20.52 -15.30 -22.54
C GLU A 371 -20.63 -16.50 -23.49
N LYS A 372 -20.80 -16.25 -24.80
CA LYS A 372 -20.82 -17.32 -25.81
C LYS A 372 -19.49 -18.07 -25.85
N GLY A 373 -18.36 -17.35 -25.83
CA GLY A 373 -17.03 -17.94 -25.79
C GLY A 373 -16.79 -18.77 -24.52
N MET A 374 -17.27 -18.29 -23.38
CA MET A 374 -17.18 -18.98 -22.10
C MET A 374 -18.03 -20.27 -22.08
N ARG A 375 -19.29 -20.20 -22.51
CA ARG A 375 -20.25 -21.31 -22.44
C ARG A 375 -20.08 -22.37 -23.53
N LYS A 376 -19.75 -21.95 -24.76
CA LYS A 376 -19.67 -22.84 -25.93
C LYS A 376 -18.22 -23.18 -26.31
N GLY A 377 -17.28 -22.29 -26.00
CA GLY A 377 -15.86 -22.49 -26.29
C GLY A 377 -15.23 -23.56 -25.40
N ARG A 378 -14.04 -24.03 -25.80
CA ARG A 378 -13.25 -25.03 -25.06
C ARG A 378 -11.77 -24.64 -25.09
N GLY A 379 -11.03 -25.01 -24.04
CA GLY A 379 -9.59 -24.78 -23.96
C GLY A 379 -9.22 -23.29 -24.06
N ALA A 380 -8.37 -22.95 -25.02
CA ALA A 380 -7.86 -21.58 -25.23
C ALA A 380 -8.97 -20.55 -25.58
N GLU A 381 -10.06 -20.98 -26.21
CA GLU A 381 -11.20 -20.10 -26.52
C GLU A 381 -11.88 -19.65 -25.22
N GLN A 382 -12.10 -20.61 -24.32
CA GLN A 382 -12.71 -20.36 -23.02
C GLN A 382 -11.77 -19.51 -22.15
N GLU A 383 -10.48 -19.80 -22.13
CA GLU A 383 -9.46 -19.00 -21.43
C GLU A 383 -9.50 -17.52 -21.84
N SER A 384 -9.44 -17.26 -23.15
CA SER A 384 -9.39 -15.90 -23.68
C SER A 384 -10.73 -15.16 -23.49
N ALA A 385 -11.86 -15.86 -23.63
CA ALA A 385 -13.18 -15.27 -23.39
C ALA A 385 -13.39 -14.88 -21.92
N VAL A 386 -12.94 -15.70 -20.98
CA VAL A 386 -13.00 -15.40 -19.54
C VAL A 386 -12.07 -14.22 -19.20
N LYS A 387 -10.86 -14.20 -19.77
CA LYS A 387 -9.93 -13.05 -19.60
C LYS A 387 -10.52 -11.74 -20.13
N LEU A 388 -11.22 -11.79 -21.27
CA LEU A 388 -11.90 -10.63 -21.84
C LEU A 388 -12.91 -10.02 -20.86
N MET A 389 -13.64 -10.84 -20.10
CA MET A 389 -14.62 -10.37 -19.11
C MET A 389 -13.97 -9.50 -18.02
N ALA A 390 -12.85 -9.93 -17.41
CA ALA A 390 -12.14 -9.11 -16.43
C ALA A 390 -11.61 -7.79 -17.04
N LEU A 391 -11.13 -7.84 -18.29
CA LEU A 391 -10.69 -6.63 -18.99
C LEU A 391 -11.85 -5.67 -19.26
N VAL A 392 -13.03 -6.17 -19.61
CA VAL A 392 -14.22 -5.33 -19.79
C VAL A 392 -14.61 -4.64 -18.49
N CYS A 393 -14.63 -5.34 -17.34
CA CYS A 393 -14.89 -4.71 -16.03
C CYS A 393 -13.90 -3.57 -15.77
N LEU A 394 -12.61 -3.81 -16.00
CA LEU A 394 -11.57 -2.82 -15.78
C LEU A 394 -11.65 -1.62 -16.73
N GLN A 395 -12.05 -1.84 -17.99
CA GLN A 395 -12.18 -0.80 -19.01
C GLN A 395 -13.39 0.11 -18.76
N LEU A 396 -14.50 -0.42 -18.25
CA LEU A 396 -15.68 0.38 -17.91
C LEU A 396 -15.39 1.34 -16.75
N GLY A 397 -14.49 0.96 -15.84
CA GLY A 397 -13.96 1.86 -14.81
C GLY A 397 -14.94 2.22 -13.69
N THR A 398 -16.12 1.61 -13.64
CA THR A 398 -17.10 1.83 -12.56
C THR A 398 -17.33 0.55 -11.75
N ILE A 399 -17.50 0.72 -10.43
CA ILE A 399 -17.82 -0.37 -9.51
C ILE A 399 -19.20 -0.96 -9.84
N ALA A 400 -20.18 -0.12 -10.16
CA ALA A 400 -21.55 -0.55 -10.48
C ALA A 400 -21.62 -1.46 -11.73
N ASP A 401 -20.87 -1.12 -12.78
CA ASP A 401 -20.77 -1.97 -13.97
C ASP A 401 -20.11 -3.32 -13.64
N SER A 402 -19.02 -3.29 -12.87
CA SER A 402 -18.30 -4.48 -12.43
C SER A 402 -19.20 -5.41 -11.61
N GLU A 403 -20.00 -4.86 -10.71
CA GLU A 403 -20.98 -5.58 -9.89
C GLU A 403 -22.07 -6.23 -10.75
N SER A 404 -22.63 -5.50 -11.73
CA SER A 404 -23.64 -6.03 -12.64
C SER A 404 -23.11 -7.22 -13.45
N ILE A 405 -21.91 -7.08 -14.01
CA ILE A 405 -21.26 -8.15 -14.80
C ILE A 405 -20.98 -9.36 -13.92
N TYR A 406 -20.46 -9.13 -12.72
CA TYR A 406 -20.19 -10.19 -11.75
C TYR A 406 -21.46 -10.97 -11.40
N ARG A 407 -22.54 -10.29 -11.03
CA ARG A 407 -23.80 -10.94 -10.62
C ARG A 407 -24.39 -11.83 -11.72
N GLU A 408 -24.31 -11.41 -12.98
CA GLU A 408 -24.83 -12.18 -14.11
C GLU A 408 -24.01 -13.46 -14.38
N GLN A 409 -22.68 -13.37 -14.28
CA GLN A 409 -21.79 -14.45 -14.69
C GLN A 409 -21.30 -15.35 -13.54
N LYS A 410 -21.44 -14.91 -12.26
CA LYS A 410 -20.95 -15.60 -11.06
C LYS A 410 -21.31 -17.09 -11.00
N SER A 411 -22.59 -17.41 -11.19
CA SER A 411 -23.06 -18.81 -11.07
C SER A 411 -22.41 -19.70 -12.13
N TYR A 412 -22.17 -19.18 -13.34
CA TYR A 412 -21.51 -19.93 -14.40
C TYR A 412 -20.02 -20.11 -14.10
N LEU A 413 -19.32 -19.04 -13.68
CA LEU A 413 -17.90 -19.11 -13.32
C LEU A 413 -17.66 -20.12 -12.20
N LEU A 414 -18.47 -20.10 -11.14
CA LEU A 414 -18.36 -21.08 -10.05
C LEU A 414 -18.57 -22.52 -10.55
N SER A 415 -19.52 -22.75 -11.46
CA SER A 415 -19.74 -24.08 -12.04
C SER A 415 -18.55 -24.55 -12.88
N LEU A 416 -17.90 -23.64 -13.62
CA LEU A 416 -16.76 -23.94 -14.47
C LEU A 416 -15.48 -24.17 -13.66
N VAL A 417 -15.30 -23.43 -12.55
CA VAL A 417 -14.23 -23.66 -11.59
C VAL A 417 -14.30 -25.08 -11.01
N ALA A 418 -15.49 -25.58 -10.73
CA ALA A 418 -15.73 -26.93 -10.19
C ALA A 418 -15.72 -28.05 -11.24
N ASP A 419 -15.73 -27.73 -12.54
CA ASP A 419 -15.78 -28.72 -13.61
C ASP A 419 -14.43 -29.42 -13.82
N HIS A 420 -14.29 -30.64 -13.31
CA HIS A 420 -13.08 -31.46 -13.48
C HIS A 420 -12.82 -31.92 -14.92
N SER A 421 -13.82 -31.85 -15.81
CA SER A 421 -13.69 -32.20 -17.23
C SER A 421 -13.11 -31.06 -18.08
N ALA A 422 -13.15 -29.82 -17.58
CA ALA A 422 -12.60 -28.66 -18.26
C ALA A 422 -11.05 -28.65 -18.20
N SER A 423 -10.44 -28.00 -19.19
CA SER A 423 -8.97 -27.85 -19.25
C SER A 423 -8.43 -27.19 -17.97
N PRO A 424 -7.39 -27.73 -17.31
CA PRO A 424 -6.79 -27.11 -16.13
C PRO A 424 -6.31 -25.67 -16.39
N VAL A 425 -5.81 -25.39 -17.60
CA VAL A 425 -5.35 -24.05 -18.00
C VAL A 425 -6.52 -23.07 -18.08
N ALA A 426 -7.63 -23.49 -18.69
CA ALA A 426 -8.84 -22.66 -18.75
C ALA A 426 -9.40 -22.40 -17.34
N ARG A 427 -9.46 -23.44 -16.49
CA ARG A 427 -9.87 -23.31 -15.09
C ARG A 427 -8.96 -22.38 -14.28
N ALA A 428 -7.65 -22.39 -14.56
CA ALA A 428 -6.70 -21.48 -13.91
C ALA A 428 -7.06 -20.03 -14.22
N GLN A 429 -7.31 -19.71 -15.49
CA GLN A 429 -7.74 -18.37 -15.91
C GLN A 429 -9.10 -17.99 -15.32
N VAL A 430 -10.02 -18.96 -15.18
CA VAL A 430 -11.31 -18.73 -14.51
C VAL A 430 -11.12 -18.40 -13.04
N CYS A 431 -10.20 -19.06 -12.33
CA CYS A 431 -9.89 -18.73 -10.93
C CYS A 431 -9.38 -17.29 -10.80
N SER A 432 -8.39 -16.89 -11.62
CA SER A 432 -7.85 -15.52 -11.61
C SER A 432 -8.93 -14.48 -11.93
N THR A 433 -9.76 -14.75 -12.94
CA THR A 433 -10.83 -13.84 -13.37
C THR A 433 -11.96 -13.75 -12.35
N LEU A 434 -12.35 -14.87 -11.75
CA LEU A 434 -13.36 -14.90 -10.69
C LEU A 434 -12.88 -14.12 -9.47
N GLY A 435 -11.62 -14.28 -9.07
CA GLY A 435 -11.00 -13.49 -8.00
C GLY A 435 -11.00 -12.00 -8.32
N LEU A 436 -10.56 -11.61 -9.52
CA LEU A 436 -10.55 -10.21 -9.96
C LEU A 436 -11.95 -9.60 -10.04
N CYS A 437 -12.92 -10.29 -10.65
CA CYS A 437 -14.29 -9.78 -10.74
C CYS A 437 -14.96 -9.67 -9.35
N THR A 438 -14.67 -10.60 -8.43
CA THR A 438 -15.15 -10.50 -7.04
C THR A 438 -14.45 -9.36 -6.29
N PHE A 439 -13.20 -9.05 -6.62
CA PHE A 439 -12.45 -7.91 -6.05
C PHE A 439 -12.93 -6.55 -6.57
N LEU A 440 -13.27 -6.47 -7.87
CA LEU A 440 -13.76 -5.24 -8.49
C LEU A 440 -15.24 -4.97 -8.22
N ALA A 441 -16.02 -6.00 -7.89
CA ALA A 441 -17.40 -5.87 -7.49
C ALA A 441 -17.51 -5.60 -5.97
N ASP A 442 -18.38 -4.67 -5.57
CA ASP A 442 -18.67 -4.41 -4.15
C ASP A 442 -19.52 -5.55 -3.56
N CYS A 443 -18.87 -6.68 -3.28
CA CYS A 443 -19.52 -7.90 -2.85
C CYS A 443 -19.67 -7.95 -1.32
N ASP A 444 -20.79 -8.49 -0.85
CA ASP A 444 -20.97 -8.77 0.58
C ASP A 444 -20.05 -9.91 1.04
N LEU A 445 -19.70 -9.90 2.33
CA LEU A 445 -18.83 -10.91 2.95
C LEU A 445 -19.23 -12.38 2.65
N PRO A 446 -20.50 -12.80 2.71
CA PRO A 446 -20.87 -14.19 2.41
C PRO A 446 -20.55 -14.58 0.97
N GLU A 447 -20.62 -13.63 0.03
CA GLU A 447 -20.28 -13.88 -1.37
C GLU A 447 -18.78 -14.05 -1.56
N ILE A 448 -17.99 -13.19 -0.92
CA ILE A 448 -16.52 -13.29 -0.90
C ILE A 448 -16.12 -14.65 -0.32
N VAL A 449 -16.69 -15.03 0.83
CA VAL A 449 -16.41 -16.31 1.49
C VAL A 449 -16.81 -17.50 0.61
N GLN A 450 -17.95 -17.44 -0.09
CA GLN A 450 -18.36 -18.49 -1.02
C GLN A 450 -17.32 -18.73 -2.12
N VAL A 451 -16.81 -17.65 -2.72
CA VAL A 451 -15.76 -17.75 -3.75
C VAL A 451 -14.46 -18.25 -3.15
N MET A 452 -14.07 -17.76 -1.96
CA MET A 452 -12.89 -18.23 -1.25
C MET A 452 -12.94 -19.74 -0.97
N LEU A 453 -14.07 -20.28 -0.50
CA LEU A 453 -14.25 -21.71 -0.26
C LEU A 453 -14.12 -22.54 -1.56
N ALA A 454 -14.65 -22.03 -2.67
CA ALA A 454 -14.51 -22.68 -3.97
C ALA A 454 -13.04 -22.76 -4.41
N LEU A 455 -12.30 -21.64 -4.32
CA LEU A 455 -10.87 -21.57 -4.64
C LEU A 455 -10.02 -22.45 -3.70
N GLU A 456 -10.38 -22.48 -2.42
CA GLU A 456 -9.75 -23.32 -1.40
C GLU A 456 -9.88 -24.80 -1.69
N SER A 457 -11.05 -25.24 -2.14
CA SER A 457 -11.27 -26.64 -2.51
C SER A 457 -10.30 -27.13 -3.60
N ILE A 458 -9.89 -26.22 -4.48
CA ILE A 458 -8.99 -26.47 -5.62
C ILE A 458 -7.55 -26.56 -5.16
N TYR A 459 -6.98 -25.52 -4.56
CA TYR A 459 -5.57 -25.60 -4.15
C TYR A 459 -5.35 -26.66 -3.06
N SER A 460 -6.35 -26.92 -2.21
CA SER A 460 -6.29 -27.99 -1.20
C SER A 460 -6.26 -29.39 -1.82
N SER A 461 -6.68 -29.54 -3.09
CA SER A 461 -6.53 -30.82 -3.79
C SER A 461 -5.07 -31.19 -4.05
N SER A 462 -4.18 -30.19 -4.15
CA SER A 462 -2.73 -30.40 -4.21
C SER A 462 -2.18 -31.13 -2.99
N LEU A 463 -2.81 -30.96 -1.82
CA LEU A 463 -2.38 -31.57 -0.56
C LEU A 463 -2.82 -33.04 -0.43
N ARG A 464 -3.79 -33.47 -1.24
CA ARG A 464 -4.34 -34.84 -1.21
C ARG A 464 -3.63 -35.78 -2.18
N THR A 465 -2.81 -35.26 -3.08
CA THR A 465 -2.06 -36.07 -4.04
C THR A 465 -0.91 -36.77 -3.32
N THR A 466 -0.99 -38.10 -3.22
CA THR A 466 0.07 -38.94 -2.66
C THR A 466 1.37 -38.77 -3.45
N GLU A 467 2.52 -38.77 -2.74
CA GLU A 467 3.88 -38.57 -3.28
C GLU A 467 4.25 -39.48 -4.48
N SER A 468 3.48 -40.55 -4.72
CA SER A 468 3.72 -41.51 -5.80
C SER A 468 3.24 -41.05 -7.19
N VAL A 469 2.40 -40.02 -7.31
CA VAL A 469 1.89 -39.54 -8.60
C VAL A 469 2.37 -38.12 -8.86
N ALA A 470 3.24 -37.96 -9.86
CA ALA A 470 3.69 -36.65 -10.31
C ALA A 470 2.48 -35.81 -10.78
N THR A 471 2.23 -34.68 -10.11
CA THR A 471 1.17 -33.74 -10.50
C THR A 471 1.55 -33.08 -11.82
N SER A 472 0.59 -32.95 -12.75
CA SER A 472 0.86 -32.33 -14.05
C SER A 472 1.19 -30.83 -13.92
N PRO A 473 2.06 -30.26 -14.77
CA PRO A 473 2.38 -28.84 -14.75
C PRO A 473 1.15 -27.92 -14.90
N ASP A 474 0.15 -28.34 -15.69
CA ASP A 474 -1.08 -27.56 -15.88
C ASP A 474 -1.98 -27.59 -14.64
N ALA A 475 -1.96 -28.68 -13.84
CA ALA A 475 -2.65 -28.74 -12.56
C ALA A 475 -1.94 -27.86 -11.51
N LEU A 476 -0.61 -27.80 -11.50
CA LEU A 476 0.15 -26.90 -10.63
C LEU A 476 -0.14 -25.43 -10.94
N ARG A 477 -0.26 -25.07 -12.23
CA ARG A 477 -0.70 -23.74 -12.65
C ARG A 477 -2.11 -23.40 -12.15
N LEU A 478 -3.03 -24.36 -12.19
CA LEU A 478 -4.37 -24.20 -11.63
C LEU A 478 -4.34 -23.94 -10.12
N TYR A 479 -3.53 -24.68 -9.36
CA TYR A 479 -3.41 -24.49 -7.91
C TYR A 479 -2.79 -23.13 -7.56
N SER A 480 -1.75 -22.72 -8.29
CA SER A 480 -1.12 -21.40 -8.13
C SER A 480 -2.11 -20.27 -8.42
N ALA A 481 -2.87 -20.35 -9.53
CA ALA A 481 -3.88 -19.36 -9.88
C ALA A 481 -5.02 -19.30 -8.85
N ALA A 482 -5.49 -20.45 -8.36
CA ALA A 482 -6.52 -20.51 -7.34
C ALA A 482 -6.06 -19.89 -6.01
N LEU A 483 -4.81 -20.17 -5.60
CA LEU A 483 -4.22 -19.59 -4.39
C LEU A 483 -4.01 -18.07 -4.53
N SER A 484 -3.51 -17.60 -5.68
CA SER A 484 -3.34 -16.16 -5.94
C SER A 484 -4.68 -15.41 -5.92
N ALA A 485 -5.72 -15.98 -6.53
CA ALA A 485 -7.07 -15.43 -6.48
C ALA A 485 -7.64 -15.43 -5.06
N TRP A 486 -7.41 -16.49 -4.29
CA TRP A 486 -7.83 -16.57 -2.89
C TRP A 486 -7.12 -15.53 -2.02
N SER A 487 -5.82 -15.33 -2.20
CA SER A 487 -5.03 -14.30 -1.53
C SER A 487 -5.45 -12.89 -1.92
N LEU A 488 -5.88 -12.65 -3.16
CA LEU A 488 -6.47 -11.38 -3.57
C LEU A 488 -7.75 -11.10 -2.77
N LEU A 489 -8.65 -12.08 -2.60
CA LEU A 489 -9.88 -11.90 -1.82
C LEU A 489 -9.61 -11.71 -0.33
N LEU A 490 -8.51 -12.27 0.19
CA LEU A 490 -8.06 -12.02 1.56
C LEU A 490 -7.79 -10.52 1.80
N THR A 491 -7.43 -9.76 0.75
CA THR A 491 -7.26 -8.29 0.84
C THR A 491 -8.57 -7.53 1.06
N LEU A 492 -9.74 -8.14 0.84
CA LEU A 492 -11.04 -7.50 1.10
C LEU A 492 -11.52 -7.73 2.53
N LEU A 493 -10.93 -8.70 3.24
CA LEU A 493 -11.39 -9.07 4.57
C LEU A 493 -10.93 -8.06 5.63
N THR A 494 -11.79 -7.89 6.64
CA THR A 494 -11.45 -7.14 7.85
C THR A 494 -10.38 -7.89 8.66
N PRO A 495 -9.52 -7.19 9.43
CA PRO A 495 -8.49 -7.80 10.27
C PRO A 495 -8.97 -8.94 11.17
N ARG A 496 -10.18 -8.82 11.74
CA ARG A 496 -10.79 -9.88 12.56
C ARG A 496 -11.03 -11.17 11.77
N HIS A 497 -11.58 -11.06 10.57
CA HIS A 497 -11.82 -12.23 9.72
C HIS A 497 -10.51 -12.87 9.27
N ILE A 498 -9.46 -12.08 9.03
CA ILE A 498 -8.12 -12.60 8.73
C ILE A 498 -7.56 -13.36 9.94
N TYR A 499 -7.74 -12.83 11.16
CA TYR A 499 -7.35 -13.52 12.40
C TYR A 499 -8.10 -14.84 12.60
N ASP A 500 -9.42 -14.88 12.40
CA ASP A 500 -10.19 -16.13 12.50
C ASP A 500 -9.72 -17.18 11.46
N LEU A 501 -9.39 -16.70 10.26
CA LEU A 501 -8.90 -17.51 9.16
C LEU A 501 -7.48 -18.03 9.41
N SER A 502 -6.63 -17.26 10.10
CA SER A 502 -5.25 -17.65 10.41
C SER A 502 -5.20 -18.93 11.24
N GLN A 503 -6.15 -19.12 12.17
CA GLN A 503 -6.23 -20.28 13.06
C GLN A 503 -6.46 -21.61 12.33
N THR A 504 -7.01 -21.57 11.10
CA THR A 504 -7.40 -22.78 10.35
C THR A 504 -6.64 -22.96 9.03
N HIS A 505 -6.12 -21.89 8.44
CA HIS A 505 -5.46 -21.94 7.13
C HIS A 505 -3.93 -21.99 7.18
N ILE A 506 -3.28 -21.44 8.22
CA ILE A 506 -1.81 -21.38 8.26
C ILE A 506 -1.18 -22.76 8.09
N ARG A 507 -1.63 -23.77 8.83
CA ARG A 507 -1.08 -25.13 8.73
C ARG A 507 -1.18 -25.73 7.32
N ARG A 508 -2.26 -25.44 6.60
CA ARG A 508 -2.47 -25.91 5.23
C ARG A 508 -1.58 -25.17 4.24
N LEU A 509 -1.41 -23.86 4.40
CA LEU A 509 -0.47 -23.07 3.60
C LEU A 509 0.99 -23.50 3.83
N VAL A 510 1.35 -23.85 5.07
CA VAL A 510 2.67 -24.40 5.42
C VAL A 510 2.94 -25.71 4.68
N GLN A 511 1.94 -26.58 4.50
CA GLN A 511 2.09 -27.80 3.72
C GLN A 511 2.32 -27.52 2.23
N LEU A 512 1.71 -26.46 1.67
CA LEU A 512 1.94 -26.07 0.27
C LEU A 512 3.38 -25.59 0.01
N LEU A 513 4.11 -25.16 1.05
CA LEU A 513 5.53 -24.80 0.95
C LEU A 513 6.44 -25.98 0.58
N ASP A 514 5.97 -27.23 0.70
CA ASP A 514 6.71 -28.44 0.28
C ASP A 514 6.46 -28.83 -1.18
N SER A 515 5.65 -28.08 -1.91
CA SER A 515 5.33 -28.41 -3.31
C SER A 515 6.56 -28.37 -4.21
N THR A 516 6.53 -29.16 -5.29
CA THR A 516 7.62 -29.21 -6.28
C THR A 516 7.69 -27.94 -7.13
N ASP A 517 6.55 -27.27 -7.30
CA ASP A 517 6.40 -26.04 -8.06
C ASP A 517 6.94 -24.82 -7.30
N VAL A 518 7.55 -23.88 -8.01
CA VAL A 518 8.16 -22.69 -7.38
C VAL A 518 7.10 -21.62 -7.18
N ASP A 519 6.20 -21.44 -8.14
CA ASP A 519 5.17 -20.39 -8.11
C ASP A 519 4.13 -20.70 -7.03
N LEU A 520 3.75 -21.97 -6.85
CA LEU A 520 2.87 -22.40 -5.76
C LEU A 520 3.48 -22.17 -4.37
N ARG A 521 4.80 -22.43 -4.21
CA ARG A 521 5.49 -22.16 -2.92
C ARG A 521 5.58 -20.67 -2.64
N ILE A 522 5.93 -19.86 -3.63
CA ILE A 522 5.97 -18.40 -3.48
C ILE A 522 4.57 -17.90 -3.12
N GLY A 523 3.53 -18.27 -3.87
CA GLY A 523 2.15 -17.85 -3.58
C GLY A 523 1.67 -18.28 -2.20
N ALA A 524 2.07 -19.45 -1.70
CA ALA A 524 1.76 -19.88 -0.33
C ALA A 524 2.50 -19.05 0.72
N GLY A 525 3.77 -18.72 0.50
CA GLY A 525 4.53 -17.86 1.40
C GLY A 525 4.00 -16.43 1.43
N GLU A 526 3.61 -15.87 0.29
CA GLU A 526 2.99 -14.54 0.19
C GLU A 526 1.61 -14.51 0.87
N ALA A 527 0.81 -15.57 0.70
CA ALA A 527 -0.45 -15.73 1.42
C ALA A 527 -0.26 -15.76 2.95
N ILE A 528 0.77 -16.47 3.43
CA ILE A 528 1.11 -16.50 4.86
C ILE A 528 1.52 -15.10 5.33
N ALA A 529 2.39 -14.40 4.59
CA ALA A 529 2.78 -13.03 4.94
C ALA A 529 1.56 -12.10 5.04
N LEU A 530 0.60 -12.21 4.11
CA LEU A 530 -0.63 -11.41 4.10
C LEU A 530 -1.53 -11.73 5.31
N ILE A 531 -1.65 -13.01 5.69
CA ILE A 531 -2.37 -13.42 6.90
C ILE A 531 -1.70 -12.84 8.14
N TYR A 532 -0.37 -12.94 8.26
CA TYR A 532 0.36 -12.40 9.40
C TYR A 532 0.23 -10.88 9.50
N GLU A 533 0.35 -10.15 8.38
CA GLU A 533 0.12 -8.70 8.34
C GLU A 533 -1.29 -8.34 8.84
N GLY A 534 -2.32 -9.02 8.32
CA GLY A 534 -3.71 -8.73 8.69
C GLY A 534 -4.09 -9.20 10.10
N ALA A 535 -3.59 -10.35 10.55
CA ALA A 535 -3.85 -10.88 11.88
C ALA A 535 -3.16 -10.04 12.96
N ARG A 536 -1.94 -9.56 12.71
CA ARG A 536 -1.21 -8.67 13.63
C ARG A 536 -1.83 -7.29 13.78
N TYR A 537 -2.55 -6.83 12.76
CA TYR A 537 -3.36 -5.61 12.87
C TYR A 537 -4.51 -5.77 13.88
N PHE A 538 -5.06 -6.98 14.01
CA PHE A 538 -6.11 -7.31 14.99
C PHE A 538 -5.54 -7.64 16.38
N ASP A 539 -4.50 -8.47 16.43
CA ASP A 539 -3.82 -8.90 17.64
C ASP A 539 -2.31 -8.73 17.48
N GLU A 540 -1.75 -7.67 18.05
CA GLU A 540 -0.35 -7.27 17.86
C GLU A 540 0.65 -8.29 18.42
N ASP A 541 0.18 -9.20 19.28
CA ASP A 541 0.95 -10.30 19.87
C ASP A 541 0.82 -11.59 19.04
N PHE A 542 0.08 -11.56 17.92
CA PHE A 542 -0.14 -12.72 17.06
C PHE A 542 1.17 -13.30 16.51
N GLY A 543 1.43 -14.54 16.90
CA GLY A 543 2.64 -15.28 16.55
C GLY A 543 3.82 -15.00 17.48
N PHE A 544 3.66 -14.29 18.60
CA PHE A 544 4.76 -14.03 19.54
C PHE A 544 4.44 -14.53 20.95
N ASP A 545 5.49 -14.81 21.71
CA ASP A 545 5.40 -15.31 23.08
C ASP A 545 5.46 -14.14 24.09
N LEU A 546 4.35 -13.90 24.80
CA LEU A 546 4.31 -12.95 25.93
C LEU A 546 4.89 -13.54 27.23
N SER A 547 5.30 -14.82 27.25
CA SER A 547 5.65 -15.51 28.50
C SER A 547 6.99 -15.10 29.13
N THR A 548 7.78 -14.24 28.49
CA THR A 548 9.08 -13.83 29.04
C THR A 548 9.04 -12.63 29.99
N GLU A 549 7.89 -11.96 30.18
CA GLU A 549 7.78 -10.78 31.08
C GLU A 549 6.81 -10.95 32.27
N GLU A 550 6.15 -12.10 32.47
CA GLU A 550 5.30 -12.30 33.65
C GLU A 550 6.05 -13.05 34.77
N GLU A 551 6.47 -12.30 35.79
CA GLU A 551 6.92 -12.83 37.08
C GLU A 551 5.96 -13.92 37.60
N GLU A 552 6.56 -14.98 38.15
CA GLU A 552 5.90 -16.16 38.68
C GLU A 552 4.86 -15.80 39.75
N VAL A 553 3.58 -15.76 39.35
CA VAL A 553 2.46 -15.87 40.29
C VAL A 553 1.77 -17.20 40.01
N GLU A 554 1.96 -18.12 40.95
CA GLU A 554 1.35 -19.45 41.00
C GLU A 554 -0.17 -19.31 41.22
N ASP A 555 -0.95 -19.52 40.16
CA ASP A 555 -2.38 -19.75 40.27
C ASP A 555 -2.81 -20.85 39.28
N ASP A 556 -3.52 -21.85 39.78
CA ASP A 556 -3.74 -23.18 39.15
C ASP A 556 -4.60 -23.12 37.86
N ASN A 557 -5.21 -21.97 37.56
CA ASN A 557 -5.97 -21.74 36.33
C ASN A 557 -5.13 -21.28 35.11
N ARG A 558 -3.81 -21.06 35.27
CA ARG A 558 -2.90 -20.61 34.18
C ARG A 558 -2.37 -21.72 33.26
N ILE A 559 -2.54 -23.00 33.63
CA ILE A 559 -1.92 -24.13 32.91
C ILE A 559 -2.45 -24.26 31.47
N GLN A 560 -3.75 -24.08 31.25
CA GLN A 560 -4.33 -24.17 29.90
C GLN A 560 -3.95 -23.01 28.98
N GLN A 561 -3.76 -21.80 29.51
CA GLN A 561 -3.36 -20.64 28.73
C GLN A 561 -1.87 -20.67 28.35
N ARG A 562 -1.00 -21.15 29.27
CA ARG A 562 0.42 -21.43 29.01
C ARG A 562 0.61 -22.52 27.94
N ASP A 563 -0.22 -23.57 27.94
CA ASP A 563 -0.16 -24.64 26.94
C ASP A 563 -0.55 -24.20 25.53
N VAL A 564 -1.43 -23.20 25.39
CA VAL A 564 -1.84 -22.66 24.08
C VAL A 564 -0.82 -21.68 23.52
N ALA A 565 -0.27 -20.80 24.35
CA ALA A 565 0.80 -19.87 23.97
C ALA A 565 2.06 -20.63 23.51
N SER A 566 2.51 -21.62 24.29
CA SER A 566 3.69 -22.44 23.94
C SER A 566 3.53 -23.24 22.64
N ARG A 567 2.31 -23.65 22.28
CA ARG A 567 2.03 -24.33 20.99
C ARG A 567 2.10 -23.36 19.81
N GLN A 568 1.56 -22.14 19.95
CA GLN A 568 1.63 -21.12 18.90
C GLN A 568 3.07 -20.68 18.61
N THR A 569 3.90 -20.51 19.65
CA THR A 569 5.33 -20.19 19.50
C THR A 569 6.07 -21.28 18.72
N LYS A 570 5.83 -22.55 19.06
CA LYS A 570 6.46 -23.68 18.37
C LYS A 570 6.05 -23.78 16.89
N GLU A 571 4.78 -23.52 16.57
CA GLU A 571 4.30 -23.49 15.19
C GLU A 571 4.93 -22.34 14.39
N MET A 572 5.16 -21.17 15.01
CA MET A 572 5.87 -20.07 14.37
C MET A 572 7.35 -20.40 14.14
N ASP A 573 8.02 -21.01 15.12
CA ASP A 573 9.43 -21.39 15.00
C ASP A 573 9.66 -22.43 13.89
N GLU A 574 8.78 -23.42 13.80
CA GLU A 574 8.78 -24.42 12.74
C GLU A 574 8.56 -23.77 11.35
N LEU A 575 7.62 -22.82 11.26
CA LEU A 575 7.40 -22.01 10.05
C LEU A 575 8.65 -21.20 9.68
N CYS A 576 9.23 -20.45 10.62
CA CYS A 576 10.41 -19.62 10.37
C CYS A 576 11.61 -20.45 9.93
N SER A 577 11.82 -21.62 10.55
CA SER A 577 12.85 -22.59 10.14
C SER A 577 12.66 -23.01 8.68
N LYS A 578 11.42 -23.34 8.29
CA LYS A 578 11.09 -23.73 6.91
C LYS A 578 11.29 -22.60 5.91
N LEU A 579 10.86 -21.39 6.25
CA LEU A 579 11.05 -20.20 5.41
C LEU A 579 12.54 -19.87 5.22
N ARG A 580 13.34 -19.97 6.28
CA ARG A 580 14.81 -19.80 6.22
C ARG A 580 15.44 -20.80 5.27
N GLN A 581 15.05 -22.08 5.32
CA GLN A 581 15.55 -23.10 4.38
C GLN A 581 15.23 -22.76 2.92
N LEU A 582 14.03 -22.26 2.65
CA LEU A 582 13.61 -21.84 1.31
C LEU A 582 14.32 -20.56 0.84
N ALA A 583 14.64 -19.65 1.76
CA ALA A 583 15.40 -18.43 1.53
C ALA A 583 16.89 -18.69 1.23
N THR A 584 17.48 -19.76 1.78
CA THR A 584 18.88 -20.18 1.55
C THR A 584 19.04 -21.35 0.58
N ASP A 585 17.98 -21.69 -0.17
CA ASP A 585 17.91 -22.91 -0.98
C ASP A 585 19.12 -23.10 -1.92
N SER A 586 19.88 -24.18 -1.69
CA SER A 586 21.10 -24.54 -2.41
C SER A 586 20.90 -25.71 -3.39
N HIS A 587 19.68 -26.25 -3.53
CA HIS A 587 19.42 -27.46 -4.31
C HIS A 587 19.72 -27.29 -5.81
N LYS A 588 20.83 -27.89 -6.25
CA LYS A 588 21.34 -27.76 -7.64
C LYS A 588 20.43 -28.38 -8.70
N TYR A 589 19.52 -29.28 -8.32
CA TYR A 589 18.57 -29.93 -9.25
C TYR A 589 17.46 -28.98 -9.74
N ARG A 590 17.24 -27.83 -9.09
CA ARG A 590 16.28 -26.79 -9.52
C ARG A 590 16.87 -25.90 -10.61
N ALA A 591 16.06 -25.16 -11.37
CA ALA A 591 16.60 -24.20 -12.34
C ALA A 591 17.27 -23.01 -11.62
N LYS A 592 18.31 -22.43 -12.23
CA LYS A 592 19.02 -21.27 -11.65
C LYS A 592 18.12 -20.04 -11.50
N LYS A 593 17.24 -19.81 -12.48
CA LYS A 593 16.25 -18.72 -12.47
C LYS A 593 15.32 -18.88 -11.26
N ASP A 594 14.75 -20.07 -11.11
CA ASP A 594 13.75 -20.36 -10.08
C ASP A 594 14.34 -20.27 -8.68
N ARG A 595 15.56 -20.80 -8.46
CA ARG A 595 16.27 -20.60 -7.18
C ARG A 595 16.50 -19.14 -6.85
N LYS A 596 16.80 -18.30 -7.85
CA LYS A 596 17.01 -16.87 -7.61
C LYS A 596 15.69 -16.20 -7.20
N GLN A 597 14.60 -16.48 -7.91
CA GLN A 597 13.27 -15.94 -7.63
C GLN A 597 12.77 -16.38 -6.25
N GLN A 598 12.86 -17.67 -5.95
CA GLN A 598 12.48 -18.26 -4.68
C GLN A 598 13.26 -17.61 -3.53
N ARG A 599 14.60 -17.58 -3.59
CA ARG A 599 15.41 -16.99 -2.52
C ARG A 599 15.17 -15.50 -2.33
N SER A 600 14.81 -14.76 -3.39
CA SER A 600 14.40 -13.36 -3.24
C SER A 600 13.09 -13.27 -2.46
N SER A 601 12.06 -13.93 -2.97
CA SER A 601 10.71 -13.86 -2.41
C SER A 601 10.68 -14.35 -0.95
N PHE A 602 11.34 -15.47 -0.65
CA PHE A 602 11.37 -16.02 0.71
C PHE A 602 12.22 -15.23 1.70
N ARG A 603 13.19 -14.42 1.25
CA ARG A 603 13.85 -13.46 2.14
C ARG A 603 12.89 -12.36 2.55
N ASP A 604 12.11 -11.84 1.60
CA ASP A 604 11.13 -10.79 1.86
C ASP A 604 9.99 -11.32 2.76
N ILE A 605 9.46 -12.51 2.46
CA ILE A 605 8.42 -13.19 3.27
C ILE A 605 8.93 -13.49 4.68
N LEU A 606 10.17 -13.99 4.82
CA LEU A 606 10.75 -14.27 6.13
C LEU A 606 10.89 -12.98 6.95
N ARG A 607 11.40 -11.89 6.35
CA ARG A 607 11.49 -10.59 7.04
C ARG A 607 10.13 -10.12 7.53
N ALA A 608 9.09 -10.23 6.70
CA ALA A 608 7.73 -9.83 7.08
C ALA A 608 7.17 -10.60 8.29
N ILE A 609 7.50 -11.89 8.41
CA ILE A 609 6.98 -12.74 9.49
C ILE A 609 7.85 -12.61 10.74
N GLU A 610 9.18 -12.61 10.62
CA GLU A 610 10.11 -12.66 11.75
C GLU A 610 10.35 -11.28 12.41
N VAL A 611 10.36 -10.19 11.63
CA VAL A 611 10.99 -8.91 12.04
C VAL A 611 9.97 -7.79 12.34
N TRP A 612 8.67 -8.11 12.36
CA TRP A 612 7.56 -7.13 12.39
C TRP A 612 7.60 -6.08 13.52
N HIS A 613 8.27 -6.35 14.65
CA HIS A 613 8.43 -5.42 15.79
C HIS A 613 9.79 -4.71 15.86
N SER A 614 10.76 -5.04 15.00
CA SER A 614 12.06 -4.35 15.01
C SER A 614 11.93 -2.98 14.34
N GLN A 615 12.84 -2.04 14.64
CA GLN A 615 12.91 -0.70 14.03
C GLN A 615 13.03 -0.70 12.48
N GLU A 616 13.19 -1.87 11.86
CA GLU A 616 13.25 -2.12 10.42
C GLU A 616 11.99 -2.91 9.96
N ASN A 617 10.79 -2.42 10.29
CA ASN A 617 9.54 -2.99 9.78
C ASN A 617 9.43 -2.75 8.27
N GLU A 618 10.04 -3.62 7.48
CA GLU A 618 9.97 -3.58 6.02
C GLU A 618 8.85 -4.51 5.55
N ALA A 619 7.61 -4.01 5.62
CA ALA A 619 6.66 -4.36 4.57
C ALA A 619 7.33 -4.08 3.20
N PRO A 620 6.90 -4.74 2.10
CA PRO A 620 7.54 -4.54 0.81
C PRO A 620 7.63 -3.04 0.51
N ASP A 621 8.83 -2.49 0.29
CA ASP A 621 9.02 -1.11 -0.15
C ASP A 621 9.41 -1.14 -1.63
N ILE A 622 8.39 -1.26 -2.47
CA ILE A 622 8.55 -1.38 -3.92
C ILE A 622 8.02 -0.11 -4.57
N ARG A 623 8.96 0.64 -5.16
CA ARG A 623 8.66 1.86 -5.88
C ARG A 623 8.47 1.61 -7.37
N VAL A 624 7.24 1.72 -7.86
CA VAL A 624 6.87 1.58 -9.28
C VAL A 624 6.71 2.95 -9.92
N LYS A 625 7.67 3.35 -10.75
CA LYS A 625 7.60 4.63 -11.48
C LYS A 625 6.89 4.47 -12.82
N PHE A 626 5.85 5.27 -13.08
CA PHE A 626 5.13 5.31 -14.35
C PHE A 626 4.92 6.77 -14.81
N GLY A 627 5.50 7.12 -15.95
CA GLY A 627 5.47 8.50 -16.44
C GLY A 627 6.11 9.49 -15.47
N LYS A 628 5.31 10.47 -15.00
CA LYS A 628 5.72 11.49 -14.02
C LYS A 628 5.43 11.08 -12.57
N GLU A 629 4.65 10.03 -12.38
CA GLU A 629 4.13 9.59 -11.08
C GLU A 629 4.82 8.32 -10.61
N THR A 630 4.63 8.02 -9.33
CA THR A 630 5.22 6.88 -8.66
C THR A 630 4.16 6.25 -7.76
N LEU A 631 4.00 4.93 -7.88
CA LEU A 631 3.21 4.11 -6.96
C LEU A 631 4.20 3.48 -5.98
N ASP A 632 4.05 3.80 -4.71
CA ASP A 632 4.76 3.14 -3.63
C ASP A 632 3.89 1.98 -3.12
N ILE A 633 4.40 0.77 -3.25
CA ILE A 633 3.80 -0.43 -2.66
C ILE A 633 4.51 -0.61 -1.33
N ASP A 634 3.77 -0.49 -0.24
CA ASP A 634 4.25 -0.43 1.14
C ASP A 634 3.66 -1.55 2.04
N SER A 635 2.92 -2.49 1.44
CA SER A 635 2.19 -3.54 2.17
C SER A 635 2.03 -4.80 1.31
N TRP A 636 1.91 -5.97 1.94
CA TRP A 636 1.62 -7.23 1.25
C TRP A 636 0.23 -7.19 0.61
N ARG A 637 -0.71 -6.47 1.24
CA ARG A 637 -2.02 -6.17 0.65
C ARG A 637 -1.89 -5.45 -0.69
N CYS A 638 -1.18 -4.32 -0.73
CA CYS A 638 -0.99 -3.54 -1.96
C CYS A 638 -0.20 -4.34 -3.01
N LYS A 639 0.83 -5.08 -2.58
CA LYS A 639 1.62 -5.95 -3.46
C LYS A 639 0.75 -7.00 -4.15
N GLN A 640 -0.10 -7.71 -3.39
CA GLN A 640 -0.97 -8.76 -3.93
C GLN A 640 -1.97 -8.21 -4.97
N GLN A 641 -2.53 -7.02 -4.70
CA GLN A 641 -3.42 -6.34 -5.65
C GLN A 641 -2.67 -5.95 -6.93
N TYR A 642 -1.49 -5.34 -6.79
CA TYR A 642 -0.63 -4.96 -7.91
C TYR A 642 -0.21 -6.15 -8.78
N ASP A 643 0.23 -7.25 -8.16
CA ASP A 643 0.64 -8.47 -8.87
C ASP A 643 -0.54 -9.08 -9.64
N SER A 644 -1.75 -9.04 -9.07
CA SER A 644 -2.97 -9.52 -9.72
C SER A 644 -3.32 -8.72 -10.99
N PHE A 645 -3.18 -7.38 -10.94
CA PHE A 645 -3.36 -6.55 -12.12
C PHE A 645 -2.23 -6.69 -13.14
N CYS A 646 -0.99 -6.93 -12.70
CA CYS A 646 0.12 -7.24 -13.61
C CYS A 646 -0.12 -8.54 -14.40
N GLN A 647 -0.71 -9.56 -13.79
CA GLN A 647 -1.08 -10.80 -14.48
C GLN A 647 -2.16 -10.56 -15.56
N LEU A 648 -3.08 -9.62 -15.33
CA LEU A 648 -4.15 -9.29 -16.28
C LEU A 648 -3.66 -8.38 -17.42
N LEU A 649 -2.95 -7.29 -17.10
CA LEU A 649 -2.60 -6.20 -18.01
C LEU A 649 -1.22 -6.35 -18.66
N GLY A 650 -0.30 -7.08 -18.02
CA GLY A 650 1.06 -7.24 -18.49
C GLY A 650 1.75 -5.90 -18.81
N SER A 651 2.16 -5.71 -20.07
CA SER A 651 2.87 -4.51 -20.50
C SER A 651 2.06 -3.21 -20.44
N GLY A 652 0.72 -3.29 -20.37
CA GLY A 652 -0.12 -2.10 -20.29
C GLY A 652 -0.35 -1.56 -18.88
N MET A 653 0.16 -2.22 -17.84
CA MET A 653 -0.03 -1.82 -16.44
C MET A 653 0.30 -0.33 -16.20
N ASN A 654 1.43 0.16 -16.71
CA ASN A 654 1.84 1.56 -16.52
C ASN A 654 0.89 2.58 -17.16
N LEU A 655 0.31 2.25 -18.32
CA LEU A 655 -0.65 3.12 -18.99
C LEU A 655 -1.96 3.15 -18.23
N HIS A 656 -2.39 1.99 -17.75
CA HIS A 656 -3.58 1.84 -16.92
C HIS A 656 -3.45 2.55 -15.57
N LEU A 657 -2.30 2.48 -14.89
CA LEU A 657 -2.06 3.27 -13.68
C LEU A 657 -2.13 4.78 -13.93
N ALA A 658 -1.72 5.24 -15.12
CA ALA A 658 -1.76 6.66 -15.47
C ALA A 658 -3.19 7.15 -15.78
N GLN A 659 -4.00 6.33 -16.46
CA GLN A 659 -5.23 6.79 -17.11
C GLN A 659 -6.53 6.18 -16.58
N ASN A 660 -6.48 4.96 -16.02
CA ASN A 660 -7.69 4.22 -15.63
C ASN A 660 -8.18 4.69 -14.25
N ASP A 661 -9.37 5.27 -14.22
CA ASP A 661 -9.93 5.86 -13.00
C ASP A 661 -10.09 4.83 -11.87
N LEU A 662 -10.59 3.63 -12.19
CA LEU A 662 -10.80 2.56 -11.20
C LEU A 662 -9.49 2.07 -10.58
N LEU A 663 -8.44 1.88 -11.38
CA LEU A 663 -7.13 1.50 -10.84
C LEU A 663 -6.50 2.60 -10.02
N ARG A 664 -6.70 3.86 -10.42
CA ARG A 664 -6.21 5.01 -9.65
C ARG A 664 -6.94 5.14 -8.32
N GLU A 665 -8.23 4.82 -8.27
CA GLU A 665 -9.00 4.73 -7.02
C GLU A 665 -8.46 3.59 -6.13
N ILE A 666 -8.28 2.38 -6.68
CA ILE A 666 -7.78 1.22 -5.93
C ILE A 666 -6.40 1.50 -5.30
N PHE A 667 -5.49 2.16 -6.02
CA PHE A 667 -4.14 2.48 -5.54
C PHE A 667 -4.00 3.90 -4.94
N ASN A 668 -5.11 4.62 -4.75
CA ASN A 668 -5.12 5.98 -4.19
C ASN A 668 -4.18 6.99 -4.90
N LEU A 669 -4.08 6.90 -6.23
CA LEU A 669 -3.22 7.76 -7.05
C LEU A 669 -3.87 9.13 -7.37
N GLY A 670 -5.15 9.32 -7.04
CA GLY A 670 -5.94 10.51 -7.35
C GLY A 670 -6.47 10.55 -8.78
N ASN A 671 -6.76 11.73 -9.32
CA ASN A 671 -7.26 11.89 -10.69
C ASN A 671 -6.13 11.76 -11.72
N PRO A 672 -6.40 11.22 -12.94
CA PRO A 672 -5.43 11.19 -14.02
C PRO A 672 -4.80 12.57 -14.28
N LEU A 673 -3.47 12.61 -14.39
CA LEU A 673 -2.79 13.82 -14.81
C LEU A 673 -3.12 14.08 -16.28
N LEU A 674 -3.70 15.26 -16.56
CA LEU A 674 -3.92 15.71 -17.94
C LEU A 674 -2.55 15.81 -18.63
N ASP A 675 -2.38 15.12 -19.76
CA ASP A 675 -1.25 15.35 -20.67
C ASP A 675 -1.52 16.66 -21.41
N ASP A 676 -1.46 17.76 -20.68
CA ASP A 676 -1.47 19.07 -21.28
C ASP A 676 -0.17 19.14 -22.09
N GLY A 677 -0.30 19.12 -23.42
CA GLY A 677 0.81 19.29 -24.37
C GLY A 677 1.58 20.59 -24.16
N THR A 678 1.15 21.44 -23.21
CA THR A 678 1.84 22.64 -22.73
C THR A 678 2.51 22.51 -21.35
N SER A 679 2.50 21.34 -20.71
CA SER A 679 3.29 21.09 -19.51
C SER A 679 4.77 20.98 -19.88
N ASN A 680 5.40 22.14 -20.05
CA ASN A 680 6.82 22.32 -19.81
C ASN A 680 7.09 21.80 -18.40
N SER A 681 7.34 20.49 -18.26
CA SER A 681 8.07 19.97 -17.13
C SER A 681 9.26 20.90 -17.02
N VAL A 682 9.42 21.58 -15.89
CA VAL A 682 10.68 22.24 -15.58
C VAL A 682 11.66 21.07 -15.53
N LYS A 683 12.26 20.74 -16.68
CA LYS A 683 13.28 19.71 -16.79
C LYS A 683 14.35 20.21 -15.85
N VAL A 684 14.44 19.59 -14.67
CA VAL A 684 15.48 19.85 -13.67
C VAL A 684 16.76 20.06 -14.46
N LYS A 685 17.30 21.28 -14.39
CA LYS A 685 18.36 21.70 -15.31
C LYS A 685 19.48 20.67 -15.22
N LYS A 686 20.15 20.36 -16.34
CA LYS A 686 21.23 19.34 -16.35
C LYS A 686 22.24 19.53 -15.21
N VAL A 687 22.50 20.80 -14.87
CA VAL A 687 23.35 21.22 -13.74
C VAL A 687 22.77 20.83 -12.39
N GLU A 688 21.48 21.08 -12.17
CA GLU A 688 20.78 20.76 -10.92
C GLU A 688 20.69 19.26 -10.70
N ARG A 689 20.37 18.47 -11.74
CA ARG A 689 20.42 17.00 -11.67
C ARG A 689 21.83 16.50 -11.37
N HIS A 690 22.86 17.12 -11.97
CA HIS A 690 24.25 16.77 -11.70
C HIS A 690 24.62 17.08 -10.25
N HIS A 691 24.23 18.23 -9.71
CA HIS A 691 24.47 18.60 -8.31
C HIS A 691 23.72 17.67 -7.33
N MET A 692 22.45 17.35 -7.59
CA MET A 692 21.69 16.37 -6.79
C MET A 692 22.36 14.99 -6.81
N ASN A 693 22.77 14.51 -7.98
CA ASN A 693 23.48 13.23 -8.11
C ASN A 693 24.85 13.27 -7.43
N MET A 694 25.58 14.38 -7.51
CA MET A 694 26.86 14.57 -6.82
C MET A 694 26.69 14.61 -5.30
N ALA A 695 25.68 15.32 -4.81
CA ALA A 695 25.35 15.39 -3.39
C ALA A 695 24.98 14.00 -2.86
N ALA A 696 24.09 13.28 -3.56
CA ALA A 696 23.71 11.92 -3.21
C ALA A 696 24.90 10.93 -3.30
N PHE A 697 25.77 11.07 -4.31
CA PHE A 697 26.99 10.27 -4.41
C PHE A 697 27.93 10.55 -3.25
N LYS A 698 28.18 11.82 -2.92
CA LYS A 698 29.03 12.24 -1.80
C LYS A 698 28.47 11.73 -0.47
N ALA A 699 27.16 11.88 -0.23
CA ALA A 699 26.49 11.37 0.95
C ALA A 699 26.65 9.84 1.06
N ARG A 700 26.35 9.08 -0.01
CA ARG A 700 26.56 7.63 -0.04
C ARG A 700 28.02 7.25 0.21
N SER A 701 28.98 7.95 -0.37
CA SER A 701 30.41 7.69 -0.17
C SER A 701 30.85 7.98 1.25
N LEU A 702 30.36 9.04 1.89
CA LEU A 702 30.64 9.36 3.29
C LEU A 702 30.03 8.31 4.24
N THR A 703 28.76 7.95 4.04
CA THR A 703 28.07 6.93 4.85
C THR A 703 28.74 5.56 4.70
N ARG A 704 29.04 5.14 3.46
CA ARG A 704 29.74 3.87 3.19
C ARG A 704 31.18 3.89 3.66
N GLY A 705 31.85 5.05 3.64
CA GLY A 705 33.22 5.23 4.15
C GLY A 705 33.37 4.78 5.60
N LYS A 706 32.37 5.09 6.45
CA LYS A 706 32.33 4.64 7.87
C LYS A 706 32.34 3.12 8.03
N ASN A 707 31.83 2.38 7.04
CA ASN A 707 31.69 0.93 7.07
C ASN A 707 32.69 0.20 6.16
N ARG A 708 33.50 0.92 5.37
CA ARG A 708 34.36 0.33 4.34
C ARG A 708 35.56 -0.40 4.94
N ASP A 709 36.00 0.04 6.12
CA ASP A 709 37.13 -0.55 6.82
C ASP A 709 36.76 -1.78 7.68
N LYS A 710 35.49 -2.22 7.67
CA LYS A 710 35.01 -3.38 8.45
C LYS A 710 35.70 -4.70 8.11
N ARG A 711 36.33 -4.81 6.94
CA ARG A 711 37.09 -6.00 6.49
C ARG A 711 38.58 -5.73 6.29
N THR A 712 39.05 -4.53 6.59
CA THR A 712 40.47 -4.22 6.49
C THR A 712 41.15 -4.95 7.64
N ALA A 713 42.02 -5.92 7.33
CA ALA A 713 42.85 -6.56 8.34
C ALA A 713 43.79 -5.48 8.91
N VAL A 714 43.43 -4.95 10.08
CA VAL A 714 44.31 -4.08 10.86
C VAL A 714 45.41 -4.99 11.40
N PHE A 715 46.56 -4.99 10.74
CA PHE A 715 47.80 -5.58 11.23
C PHE A 715 48.58 -4.56 12.04
#